data_AF-A0A7G6YZQ9-F1
#
_entry.id   AF-A0A7G6YZQ9-F1
#
_cell.length_a   1.000
_cell.length_b   1.000
_cell.length_c   1.000
_cell.angle_alpha   90.00
_cell.angle_beta   90.00
_cell.angle_gamma   90.00
#
_symmetry.space_group_name_H-M   'P 1'
#
loop_
_entity.id
_entity.type
_entity.pdbx_description
1 polymer ?
#
loop_
_entity_poly.entity_id
_entity_poly.type
_entity_poly.pdbx_seq_one_letter_code
_entity_poly.pdbx_strand_id
1 'polypeptide(L)'
;MRSVLRSRTAAIGVTAGLVLGSSVLLASPASAAPGDASALGAGVALTGTVPGLVALDATAAVGLVTAGTGGAPGAFDSQGSTLATVQGGEVTVGAVSTRASSTTTGSSASSDVAGAAVSLLGVDVLTADAVTADVTCPVGGGGTTADAGLVGLTLFGTAATLDATTPTVSASAALAGDLLGATLTVDVSRVEQARFGSATATSIVAALTLGGTVGDTQIVDVPLGTVTLASAACESPTAGAAAQITATGITPVVGPTSGGQVVTITGTGFTPDTTVTFGTLPATAVTVAADGASLTATTPASPAGPVTVTVTEPTAGTAELAYTYVAPAITAIDPAQGPAVGGTTVTLTGTGLDTTTGVTFDGTPGTVVSVSPDGTQVVVTSPAGTGVAEVVLTAPAGVTTTAPSPFVYVSPGGPAVVSISPTAGPTAGGQTVVVSGTGLAGVTDVTFGGVAATIVGTPTDTRVTVVTPAGVAGPVDVVLDGADGAAVLEDGYTYLAEPGAASVDPGSGSTTGGDTVTVIGGPFVPGATTVTICGVTIPATAVTVSADGTRLTFVTPACVAGATTIVVTTAGGASDALPFTYVAPAAIVPAGGDRVVPRPVGGTRASGLAYTGSDGTGGVLLGSALMLTLGTALLVGARRRAARDGGAE
;
A
#
# COMPACT_ATOMS: atom_id res chain seq x y z
N MET A 1 -73.29 15.68 2.59
CA MET A 1 -72.44 16.14 1.48
C MET A 1 -71.84 14.89 0.82
N ARG A 2 -72.41 14.46 -0.31
CA ARG A 2 -71.79 14.39 -1.67
C ARG A 2 -70.56 13.45 -1.72
N SER A 3 -70.46 12.42 -2.57
CA SER A 3 -71.24 12.02 -3.75
C SER A 3 -70.99 10.53 -4.07
N VAL A 4 -72.05 9.85 -4.47
CA VAL A 4 -72.10 8.57 -5.18
C VAL A 4 -71.48 8.75 -6.57
N LEU A 5 -70.72 7.75 -7.08
CA LEU A 5 -70.62 7.55 -8.54
C LEU A 5 -70.55 6.06 -8.90
N ARG A 6 -71.42 5.72 -9.84
CA ARG A 6 -71.71 4.39 -10.39
C ARG A 6 -70.77 4.04 -11.55
N SER A 7 -70.50 2.74 -11.68
CA SER A 7 -70.51 1.91 -12.90
C SER A 7 -70.46 2.63 -14.27
N ARG A 8 -69.50 2.22 -15.12
CA ARG A 8 -69.69 1.95 -16.56
C ARG A 8 -68.49 1.17 -17.12
N THR A 9 -68.65 -0.15 -17.26
CA THR A 9 -67.76 -1.01 -18.05
C THR A 9 -68.16 -0.87 -19.52
N ALA A 10 -67.20 -0.49 -20.37
CA ALA A 10 -67.41 -0.33 -21.80
C ALA A 10 -67.35 -1.70 -22.50
N ALA A 11 -68.45 -2.07 -23.16
CA ALA A 11 -68.45 -3.11 -24.18
C ALA A 11 -67.96 -2.47 -25.48
N ILE A 12 -66.82 -2.93 -25.99
CA ILE A 12 -66.35 -2.60 -27.35
C ILE A 12 -66.54 -3.87 -28.17
N GLY A 13 -67.57 -3.87 -29.02
CA GLY A 13 -67.69 -4.81 -30.12
C GLY A 13 -66.68 -4.44 -31.19
N VAL A 14 -65.86 -5.41 -31.61
CA VAL A 14 -65.08 -5.32 -32.84
C VAL A 14 -65.55 -6.46 -33.74
N THR A 15 -66.41 -6.11 -34.68
CA THR A 15 -66.61 -6.84 -35.93
C THR A 15 -65.41 -6.54 -36.84
N ALA A 16 -64.63 -7.57 -37.17
CA ALA A 16 -63.67 -7.53 -38.25
C ALA A 16 -63.71 -8.87 -38.98
N GLY A 17 -64.35 -8.88 -40.15
CA GLY A 17 -64.16 -9.92 -41.15
C GLY A 17 -63.01 -9.52 -42.06
N LEU A 18 -61.97 -10.36 -42.15
CA LEU A 18 -61.19 -10.56 -43.37
C LEU A 18 -60.24 -11.77 -43.24
N VAL A 19 -60.20 -12.54 -44.33
CA VAL A 19 -59.15 -13.42 -44.90
C VAL A 19 -58.72 -14.77 -44.31
N LEU A 20 -58.54 -15.67 -45.29
CA LEU A 20 -57.52 -16.72 -45.46
C LEU A 20 -57.65 -17.99 -44.61
N GLY A 21 -57.52 -19.12 -45.33
CA GLY A 21 -57.51 -20.48 -44.82
C GLY A 21 -56.59 -20.61 -43.62
N SER A 22 -57.20 -20.58 -42.45
CA SER A 22 -56.54 -20.78 -41.18
C SER A 22 -56.88 -22.20 -40.79
N SER A 23 -55.96 -23.11 -41.05
CA SER A 23 -55.87 -24.31 -40.22
C SER A 23 -55.75 -23.78 -38.80
N VAL A 24 -56.83 -23.81 -38.03
CA VAL A 24 -56.69 -23.76 -36.58
C VAL A 24 -56.02 -25.07 -36.23
N LEU A 25 -54.70 -25.08 -36.33
CA LEU A 25 -53.89 -25.75 -35.34
C LEU A 25 -54.49 -25.25 -34.03
N LEU A 26 -55.32 -26.07 -33.37
CA LEU A 26 -55.45 -26.00 -31.93
C LEU A 26 -54.01 -25.92 -31.49
N ALA A 27 -53.57 -24.72 -31.08
CA ALA A 27 -52.20 -24.52 -30.69
C ALA A 27 -51.94 -25.64 -29.70
N SER A 28 -51.00 -26.53 -30.03
CA SER A 28 -50.52 -27.54 -29.09
C SER A 28 -50.36 -26.78 -27.78
N PRO A 29 -51.07 -27.20 -26.70
CA PRO A 29 -51.20 -26.40 -25.49
C PRO A 29 -49.82 -25.87 -25.20
N ALA A 30 -49.68 -24.53 -25.25
CA ALA A 30 -48.39 -23.86 -25.27
C ALA A 30 -47.53 -24.59 -24.24
N SER A 31 -46.44 -25.22 -24.71
CA SER A 31 -45.53 -25.97 -23.85
C SER A 31 -45.20 -25.06 -22.69
N ALA A 32 -45.85 -25.36 -21.58
CA ALA A 32 -45.88 -24.57 -20.36
C ALA A 32 -44.42 -24.29 -19.99
N ALA A 33 -44.07 -23.07 -19.62
CA ALA A 33 -42.76 -22.86 -19.03
C ALA A 33 -42.70 -23.72 -17.74
N PRO A 34 -41.52 -24.21 -17.32
CA PRO A 34 -41.41 -25.00 -16.09
C PRO A 34 -42.12 -24.31 -14.92
N GLY A 35 -43.21 -24.91 -14.43
CA GLY A 35 -44.07 -24.36 -13.38
C GLY A 35 -45.46 -23.85 -13.82
N ASP A 36 -45.82 -23.93 -15.11
CA ASP A 36 -47.13 -23.55 -15.61
C ASP A 36 -48.14 -24.73 -15.55
N ALA A 37 -49.40 -24.43 -15.19
CA ALA A 37 -50.52 -25.36 -15.21
C ALA A 37 -51.65 -24.83 -16.08
N SER A 38 -52.35 -25.70 -16.81
CA SER A 38 -53.43 -25.30 -17.71
C SER A 38 -54.58 -26.29 -17.70
N ALA A 39 -55.81 -25.79 -17.83
CA ALA A 39 -57.00 -26.60 -18.04
C ALA A 39 -57.84 -26.03 -19.18
N LEU A 40 -58.53 -26.93 -19.90
CA LEU A 40 -59.51 -26.62 -20.93
C LEU A 40 -60.75 -27.49 -20.70
N GLY A 41 -61.89 -26.82 -20.52
CA GLY A 41 -63.20 -27.43 -20.32
C GLY A 41 -63.68 -28.19 -21.55
N ALA A 42 -63.90 -27.49 -22.66
CA ALA A 42 -64.26 -28.12 -23.92
C ALA A 42 -63.73 -27.31 -25.11
N GLY A 43 -63.29 -28.00 -26.15
CA GLY A 43 -62.78 -27.44 -27.39
C GLY A 43 -63.32 -28.17 -28.61
N VAL A 44 -63.68 -27.42 -29.64
CA VAL A 44 -64.17 -27.91 -30.93
C VAL A 44 -63.29 -27.31 -32.00
N ALA A 45 -62.78 -28.15 -32.89
CA ALA A 45 -62.06 -27.73 -34.09
C ALA A 45 -62.51 -28.63 -35.25
N LEU A 46 -63.59 -28.23 -35.90
CA LEU A 46 -64.20 -28.92 -37.04
C LEU A 46 -63.99 -28.08 -38.30
N THR A 47 -63.26 -28.63 -39.27
CA THR A 47 -62.85 -27.92 -40.50
C THR A 47 -63.02 -28.78 -41.77
N GLY A 48 -63.66 -29.93 -41.64
CA GLY A 48 -63.87 -30.85 -42.77
C GLY A 48 -64.77 -30.24 -43.84
N THR A 49 -64.32 -30.29 -45.10
CA THR A 49 -65.11 -29.90 -46.26
C THR A 49 -65.12 -31.02 -47.30
N VAL A 50 -66.31 -31.34 -47.80
CA VAL A 50 -66.54 -32.19 -48.98
C VAL A 50 -67.28 -31.32 -49.99
N PRO A 51 -66.63 -30.90 -51.09
CA PRO A 51 -67.22 -29.98 -52.06
C PRO A 51 -68.62 -30.40 -52.51
N GLY A 52 -69.61 -29.51 -52.34
CA GLY A 52 -71.01 -29.75 -52.73
C GLY A 52 -71.83 -30.65 -51.80
N LEU A 53 -71.25 -31.17 -50.71
CA LEU A 53 -71.90 -32.13 -49.81
C LEU A 53 -71.85 -31.69 -48.33
N VAL A 54 -70.66 -31.34 -47.81
CA VAL A 54 -70.45 -30.98 -46.41
C VAL A 54 -69.50 -29.79 -46.31
N ALA A 55 -69.82 -28.80 -45.47
CA ALA A 55 -68.87 -27.78 -45.07
C ALA A 55 -69.00 -27.51 -43.57
N LEU A 56 -68.05 -28.03 -42.79
CA LEU A 56 -67.91 -27.75 -41.38
C LEU A 56 -66.82 -26.70 -41.19
N ASP A 57 -67.17 -25.60 -40.55
CA ASP A 57 -66.22 -24.58 -40.10
C ASP A 57 -66.68 -24.08 -38.73
N ALA A 58 -66.25 -24.79 -37.70
CA ALA A 58 -66.58 -24.49 -36.32
C ALA A 58 -65.36 -24.68 -35.44
N THR A 59 -64.86 -23.56 -34.91
CA THR A 59 -63.78 -23.55 -33.92
C THR A 59 -64.25 -22.77 -32.70
N ALA A 60 -64.30 -23.42 -31.54
CA ALA A 60 -64.70 -22.79 -30.30
C ALA A 60 -64.06 -23.49 -29.10
N ALA A 61 -63.82 -22.76 -28.02
CA ALA A 61 -63.31 -23.30 -26.77
C ALA A 61 -63.94 -22.59 -25.57
N VAL A 62 -64.12 -23.32 -24.48
CA VAL A 62 -64.66 -22.81 -23.21
C VAL A 62 -63.87 -23.36 -22.03
N GLY A 63 -63.67 -22.53 -21.01
CA GLY A 63 -62.93 -22.91 -19.81
C GLY A 63 -61.42 -23.07 -20.03
N LEU A 64 -60.82 -22.24 -20.88
CA LEU A 64 -59.35 -22.21 -21.00
C LEU A 64 -58.77 -21.35 -19.88
N VAL A 65 -58.02 -21.97 -18.97
CA VAL A 65 -57.33 -21.29 -17.86
C VAL A 65 -55.87 -21.71 -17.80
N THR A 66 -55.00 -20.78 -17.42
CA THR A 66 -53.56 -21.01 -17.24
C THR A 66 -53.09 -20.35 -15.94
N ALA A 67 -52.21 -21.01 -15.19
CA ALA A 67 -51.45 -20.42 -14.09
C ALA A 67 -50.00 -20.26 -14.53
N GLY A 68 -49.50 -19.03 -14.54
CA GLY A 68 -48.10 -18.71 -14.84
C GLY A 68 -47.18 -18.83 -13.61
N THR A 69 -45.87 -18.87 -13.80
CA THR A 69 -44.87 -18.84 -12.72
C THR A 69 -45.13 -17.70 -11.71
N GLY A 70 -45.51 -18.03 -10.47
CA GLY A 70 -45.84 -17.05 -9.42
C GLY A 70 -47.14 -16.26 -9.65
N GLY A 71 -47.97 -16.67 -10.61
CA GLY A 71 -49.23 -16.02 -10.97
C GLY A 71 -50.39 -16.38 -10.03
N ALA A 72 -51.42 -15.52 -10.02
CA ALA A 72 -52.68 -15.80 -9.34
C ALA A 72 -53.37 -17.04 -9.95
N PRO A 73 -54.09 -17.86 -9.16
CA PRO A 73 -54.80 -19.02 -9.69
C PRO A 73 -55.82 -18.60 -10.76
N GLY A 74 -55.84 -19.35 -11.86
CA GLY A 74 -56.85 -19.22 -12.91
C GLY A 74 -58.10 -20.02 -12.52
N ALA A 75 -59.27 -19.42 -12.68
CA ALA A 75 -60.55 -20.09 -12.45
C ALA A 75 -61.60 -19.63 -13.46
N PHE A 76 -62.41 -20.56 -13.95
CA PHE A 76 -63.55 -20.29 -14.81
C PHE A 76 -64.69 -21.24 -14.46
N ASP A 77 -65.90 -20.69 -14.29
CA ASP A 77 -67.13 -21.41 -14.03
C ASP A 77 -68.23 -20.95 -14.99
N SER A 78 -68.98 -21.88 -15.61
CA SER A 78 -70.14 -21.59 -16.47
C SER A 78 -71.32 -22.55 -16.19
N GLN A 79 -72.54 -22.16 -16.57
CA GLN A 79 -73.77 -22.92 -16.32
C GLN A 79 -74.29 -23.69 -17.56
N GLY A 80 -73.43 -23.95 -18.55
CA GLY A 80 -73.79 -24.60 -19.81
C GLY A 80 -73.98 -23.64 -20.98
N SER A 81 -73.58 -24.09 -22.18
CA SER A 81 -73.62 -23.29 -23.39
C SER A 81 -73.54 -24.14 -24.66
N THR A 82 -74.15 -23.65 -25.73
CA THR A 82 -73.85 -24.02 -27.11
C THR A 82 -72.44 -23.60 -27.45
N LEU A 83 -71.54 -24.56 -27.66
CA LEU A 83 -70.14 -24.29 -27.99
C LEU A 83 -69.98 -23.99 -29.49
N ALA A 84 -70.68 -24.72 -30.35
CA ALA A 84 -70.71 -24.47 -31.78
C ALA A 84 -71.99 -25.01 -32.43
N THR A 85 -72.54 -24.27 -33.39
CA THR A 85 -73.59 -24.77 -34.29
C THR A 85 -72.96 -25.19 -35.61
N VAL A 86 -73.33 -26.35 -36.13
CA VAL A 86 -72.75 -26.93 -37.34
C VAL A 86 -73.83 -27.45 -38.29
N GLN A 87 -73.45 -27.85 -39.50
CA GLN A 87 -74.39 -28.41 -40.46
C GLN A 87 -75.07 -29.67 -39.90
N GLY A 88 -76.38 -29.58 -39.66
CA GLY A 88 -77.20 -30.70 -39.18
C GLY A 88 -77.04 -31.04 -37.69
N GLY A 89 -76.48 -30.16 -36.87
CA GLY A 89 -76.38 -30.42 -35.43
C GLY A 89 -75.72 -29.30 -34.62
N GLU A 90 -75.32 -29.62 -33.40
CA GLU A 90 -74.73 -28.69 -32.44
C GLU A 90 -73.78 -29.42 -31.49
N VAL A 91 -72.77 -28.71 -30.99
CA VAL A 91 -71.94 -29.15 -29.87
C VAL A 91 -72.34 -28.36 -28.63
N THR A 92 -72.85 -29.06 -27.63
CA THR A 92 -73.29 -28.47 -26.36
C THR A 92 -72.51 -29.06 -25.20
N VAL A 93 -72.27 -28.23 -24.20
CA VAL A 93 -71.75 -28.64 -22.90
C VAL A 93 -72.60 -28.03 -21.80
N GLY A 94 -72.79 -28.76 -20.71
CA GLY A 94 -73.40 -28.26 -19.50
C GLY A 94 -72.38 -27.49 -18.66
N ALA A 95 -72.51 -27.53 -17.33
CA ALA A 95 -71.68 -26.70 -16.47
C ALA A 95 -70.20 -27.04 -16.63
N VAL A 96 -69.36 -26.02 -16.82
CA VAL A 96 -67.90 -26.16 -16.96
C VAL A 96 -67.23 -25.47 -15.78
N SER A 97 -66.40 -26.18 -15.03
CA SER A 97 -65.51 -25.62 -14.00
C SER A 97 -64.07 -25.98 -14.32
N THR A 98 -63.20 -24.99 -14.45
CA THR A 98 -61.77 -25.20 -14.74
C THR A 98 -60.92 -24.38 -13.80
N ARG A 99 -59.86 -25.00 -13.28
CA ARG A 99 -58.95 -24.39 -12.31
C ARG A 99 -57.51 -24.67 -12.74
N ALA A 100 -56.64 -23.70 -12.55
CA ALA A 100 -55.20 -23.87 -12.67
C ALA A 100 -54.52 -23.10 -11.54
N SER A 101 -53.56 -23.71 -10.86
CA SER A 101 -52.79 -23.09 -9.78
C SER A 101 -51.32 -23.45 -9.88
N SER A 102 -50.46 -22.49 -9.52
CA SER A 102 -49.02 -22.67 -9.40
C SER A 102 -48.58 -22.05 -8.08
N THR A 103 -47.92 -22.84 -7.23
CA THR A 103 -47.49 -22.45 -5.88
C THR A 103 -46.03 -22.86 -5.65
N THR A 104 -45.44 -22.40 -4.55
CA THR A 104 -44.09 -22.82 -4.14
C THR A 104 -43.98 -24.31 -3.81
N THR A 105 -45.12 -24.99 -3.59
CA THR A 105 -45.18 -26.43 -3.28
C THR A 105 -45.51 -27.29 -4.51
N GLY A 106 -45.88 -26.70 -5.63
CA GLY A 106 -46.26 -27.44 -6.85
C GLY A 106 -47.32 -26.73 -7.67
N SER A 107 -47.65 -27.34 -8.80
CA SER A 107 -48.65 -26.87 -9.76
C SER A 107 -49.78 -27.90 -9.91
N SER A 108 -51.01 -27.44 -10.16
CA SER A 108 -52.17 -28.31 -10.38
C SER A 108 -53.16 -27.68 -11.35
N ALA A 109 -53.89 -28.52 -12.08
CA ALA A 109 -54.98 -28.10 -12.95
C ALA A 109 -56.13 -29.11 -12.87
N SER A 110 -57.36 -28.60 -12.96
CA SER A 110 -58.57 -29.41 -13.00
C SER A 110 -59.56 -28.89 -14.03
N SER A 111 -60.32 -29.80 -14.64
CA SER A 111 -61.39 -29.50 -15.58
C SER A 111 -62.57 -30.43 -15.35
N ASP A 112 -63.72 -29.88 -15.01
CA ASP A 112 -65.00 -30.57 -14.80
C ASP A 112 -66.03 -30.09 -15.83
N VAL A 113 -66.64 -31.03 -16.56
CA VAL A 113 -67.74 -30.77 -17.50
C VAL A 113 -68.92 -31.66 -17.16
N ALA A 114 -70.02 -31.06 -16.69
CA ALA A 114 -71.25 -31.76 -16.34
C ALA A 114 -72.20 -31.77 -17.54
N GLY A 115 -72.15 -32.84 -18.33
CA GLY A 115 -72.95 -33.04 -19.53
C GLY A 115 -72.25 -32.52 -20.80
N ALA A 116 -72.15 -33.36 -21.81
CA ALA A 116 -71.71 -32.98 -23.14
C ALA A 116 -72.52 -33.75 -24.19
N ALA A 117 -72.92 -33.07 -25.26
CA ALA A 117 -73.57 -33.69 -26.40
C ALA A 117 -73.05 -33.11 -27.72
N VAL A 118 -72.64 -34.00 -28.63
CA VAL A 118 -72.13 -33.68 -29.96
C VAL A 118 -73.08 -34.29 -30.97
N SER A 119 -73.76 -33.45 -31.75
CA SER A 119 -74.62 -33.86 -32.86
C SER A 119 -74.11 -33.21 -34.15
N LEU A 120 -73.94 -33.98 -35.21
CA LEU A 120 -73.37 -33.52 -36.49
C LEU A 120 -74.09 -34.22 -37.64
N LEU A 121 -74.31 -33.53 -38.77
CA LEU A 121 -74.85 -34.14 -39.99
C LEU A 121 -76.19 -34.89 -39.79
N GLY A 122 -76.99 -34.48 -38.81
CA GLY A 122 -78.29 -35.07 -38.48
C GLY A 122 -78.24 -36.30 -37.57
N VAL A 123 -77.08 -36.65 -37.00
CA VAL A 123 -76.91 -37.78 -36.08
C VAL A 123 -76.27 -37.36 -34.76
N ASP A 124 -76.75 -37.94 -33.66
CA ASP A 124 -76.12 -37.77 -32.35
C ASP A 124 -74.87 -38.64 -32.27
N VAL A 125 -73.71 -38.00 -32.24
CA VAL A 125 -72.41 -38.67 -32.34
C VAL A 125 -71.97 -39.17 -30.98
N LEU A 126 -72.00 -38.29 -29.97
CA LEU A 126 -71.48 -38.58 -28.63
C LEU A 126 -72.30 -37.86 -27.57
N THR A 127 -72.60 -38.55 -26.47
CA THR A 127 -73.05 -37.93 -25.21
C THR A 127 -72.19 -38.41 -24.04
N ALA A 128 -71.97 -37.55 -23.05
CA ALA A 128 -71.34 -37.90 -21.78
C ALA A 128 -72.02 -37.15 -20.63
N ASP A 129 -72.29 -37.83 -19.51
CA ASP A 129 -72.97 -37.22 -18.35
C ASP A 129 -72.02 -36.37 -17.50
N ALA A 130 -70.78 -36.82 -17.34
CA ALA A 130 -69.74 -36.07 -16.65
C ALA A 130 -68.36 -36.45 -17.18
N VAL A 131 -67.51 -35.46 -17.37
CA VAL A 131 -66.15 -35.62 -17.88
C VAL A 131 -65.21 -34.78 -17.02
N THR A 132 -64.20 -35.39 -16.42
CA THR A 132 -63.28 -34.72 -15.46
C THR A 132 -61.84 -34.95 -15.86
N ALA A 133 -60.94 -34.01 -15.62
CA ALA A 133 -59.50 -34.19 -15.80
C ALA A 133 -58.75 -33.43 -14.72
N ASP A 134 -57.93 -34.13 -13.95
CA ASP A 134 -57.20 -33.62 -12.79
C ASP A 134 -55.72 -33.99 -12.90
N VAL A 135 -54.84 -33.02 -12.64
CA VAL A 135 -53.39 -33.23 -12.62
C VAL A 135 -52.74 -32.52 -11.44
N THR A 136 -51.74 -33.18 -10.84
CA THR A 136 -50.90 -32.58 -9.79
C THR A 136 -49.41 -32.80 -10.06
N CYS A 137 -48.63 -31.72 -9.91
CA CYS A 137 -47.20 -31.69 -10.16
C CYS A 137 -46.46 -31.04 -8.98
N PRO A 138 -46.13 -31.81 -7.93
CA PRO A 138 -45.39 -31.31 -6.77
C PRO A 138 -43.94 -30.94 -7.12
N VAL A 139 -43.36 -29.99 -6.36
CA VAL A 139 -41.94 -29.64 -6.48
C VAL A 139 -41.02 -30.84 -6.24
N GLY A 140 -39.97 -30.95 -7.04
CA GLY A 140 -39.04 -32.10 -7.01
C GLY A 140 -39.51 -33.30 -7.82
N GLY A 141 -40.65 -33.20 -8.52
CA GLY A 141 -41.08 -34.14 -9.56
C GLY A 141 -41.60 -35.50 -9.11
N GLY A 142 -41.54 -35.82 -7.81
CA GLY A 142 -42.05 -37.07 -7.24
C GLY A 142 -43.50 -36.99 -6.78
N GLY A 143 -44.32 -37.99 -7.11
CA GLY A 143 -45.74 -38.02 -6.73
C GLY A 143 -46.66 -37.25 -7.67
N THR A 144 -46.28 -37.10 -8.94
CA THR A 144 -47.13 -36.54 -10.00
C THR A 144 -48.34 -37.44 -10.25
N THR A 145 -49.53 -36.86 -10.41
CA THR A 145 -50.77 -37.60 -10.74
C THR A 145 -51.44 -37.03 -11.98
N ALA A 146 -52.09 -37.90 -12.74
CA ALA A 146 -52.92 -37.56 -13.89
C ALA A 146 -54.14 -38.49 -13.90
N ASP A 147 -55.32 -37.92 -13.67
CA ASP A 147 -56.56 -38.66 -13.49
C ASP A 147 -57.64 -38.09 -14.44
N ALA A 148 -58.18 -38.95 -15.30
CA ALA A 148 -59.22 -38.66 -16.27
C ALA A 148 -60.49 -39.43 -15.89
N GLY A 149 -61.58 -38.72 -15.59
CA GLY A 149 -62.88 -39.29 -15.23
C GLY A 149 -63.91 -39.18 -16.35
N LEU A 150 -64.72 -40.21 -16.49
CA LEU A 150 -65.82 -40.25 -17.47
C LEU A 150 -67.01 -41.05 -16.94
N VAL A 151 -68.20 -40.48 -17.08
CA VAL A 151 -69.48 -41.09 -16.72
C VAL A 151 -70.46 -40.95 -17.88
N GLY A 152 -71.17 -42.04 -18.20
CA GLY A 152 -72.30 -42.00 -19.12
C GLY A 152 -71.96 -41.79 -20.60
N LEU A 153 -70.83 -42.32 -21.09
CA LEU A 153 -70.48 -42.22 -22.51
C LEU A 153 -71.43 -43.05 -23.38
N THR A 154 -72.05 -42.40 -24.36
CA THR A 154 -72.73 -43.08 -25.47
C THR A 154 -72.19 -42.58 -26.81
N LEU A 155 -72.05 -43.50 -27.77
CA LEU A 155 -71.67 -43.20 -29.15
C LEU A 155 -72.78 -43.69 -30.07
N PHE A 156 -73.34 -42.80 -30.89
CA PHE A 156 -74.50 -43.11 -31.74
C PHE A 156 -75.65 -43.81 -30.98
N GLY A 157 -75.91 -43.35 -29.74
CA GLY A 157 -76.96 -43.89 -28.86
C GLY A 157 -76.64 -45.22 -28.18
N THR A 158 -75.45 -45.79 -28.39
CA THR A 158 -75.01 -47.04 -27.73
C THR A 158 -74.00 -46.73 -26.63
N ALA A 159 -74.17 -47.36 -25.46
CA ALA A 159 -73.22 -47.17 -24.36
C ALA A 159 -71.81 -47.68 -24.75
N ALA A 160 -70.79 -46.88 -24.43
CA ALA A 160 -69.39 -47.20 -24.70
C ALA A 160 -68.56 -47.04 -23.42
N THR A 161 -67.53 -47.86 -23.28
CA THR A 161 -66.60 -47.81 -22.15
C THR A 161 -65.27 -47.23 -22.61
N LEU A 162 -64.82 -46.17 -21.95
CA LEU A 162 -63.51 -45.55 -22.18
C LEU A 162 -62.86 -45.33 -20.80
N ASP A 163 -61.90 -46.20 -20.48
CA ASP A 163 -61.19 -46.20 -19.21
C ASP A 163 -59.70 -46.47 -19.41
N ALA A 164 -58.94 -46.62 -18.32
CA ALA A 164 -57.50 -46.88 -18.39
C ALA A 164 -57.14 -48.21 -19.08
N THR A 165 -58.06 -49.18 -19.12
CA THR A 165 -57.87 -50.49 -19.77
C THR A 165 -58.35 -50.51 -21.23
N THR A 166 -59.28 -49.62 -21.58
CA THR A 166 -59.77 -49.39 -22.95
C THR A 166 -59.62 -47.91 -23.32
N PRO A 167 -58.41 -47.41 -23.61
CA PRO A 167 -58.12 -45.99 -23.81
C PRO A 167 -58.59 -45.45 -25.16
N THR A 168 -59.11 -46.31 -26.05
CA THR A 168 -59.65 -45.94 -27.35
C THR A 168 -60.91 -46.75 -27.66
N VAL A 169 -61.94 -46.11 -28.20
CA VAL A 169 -63.15 -46.75 -28.71
C VAL A 169 -63.58 -46.10 -30.02
N SER A 170 -63.97 -46.91 -30.99
CA SER A 170 -64.41 -46.46 -32.31
C SER A 170 -65.86 -46.87 -32.52
N ALA A 171 -66.66 -45.98 -33.09
CA ALA A 171 -68.02 -46.29 -33.51
C ALA A 171 -68.31 -45.62 -34.85
N SER A 172 -69.27 -46.15 -35.59
CA SER A 172 -69.65 -45.60 -36.89
C SER A 172 -71.15 -45.70 -37.12
N ALA A 173 -71.74 -44.69 -37.76
CA ALA A 173 -73.15 -44.69 -38.16
C ALA A 173 -73.31 -44.26 -39.61
N ALA A 174 -74.25 -44.91 -40.31
CA ALA A 174 -74.64 -44.51 -41.65
C ALA A 174 -75.47 -43.22 -41.61
N LEU A 175 -75.23 -42.32 -42.56
CA LEU A 175 -75.95 -41.05 -42.68
C LEU A 175 -77.18 -41.18 -43.58
N ALA A 176 -78.15 -40.28 -43.39
CA ALA A 176 -79.40 -40.23 -44.12
C ALA A 176 -79.53 -38.94 -44.96
N GLY A 177 -80.60 -38.85 -45.75
CA GLY A 177 -80.90 -37.66 -46.56
C GLY A 177 -79.86 -37.41 -47.66
N ASP A 178 -79.37 -36.18 -47.74
CA ASP A 178 -78.42 -35.74 -48.79
C ASP A 178 -77.03 -36.40 -48.68
N LEU A 179 -76.77 -37.14 -47.60
CA LEU A 179 -75.53 -37.90 -47.36
C LEU A 179 -75.75 -39.42 -47.36
N LEU A 180 -76.86 -39.90 -47.94
CA LEU A 180 -77.14 -41.32 -48.03
C LEU A 180 -76.02 -42.07 -48.78
N GLY A 181 -75.43 -43.06 -48.10
CA GLY A 181 -74.25 -43.81 -48.58
C GLY A 181 -72.92 -43.36 -47.96
N ALA A 182 -72.89 -42.27 -47.19
CA ALA A 182 -71.79 -41.91 -46.32
C ALA A 182 -71.91 -42.56 -44.93
N THR A 183 -70.77 -42.78 -44.29
CA THR A 183 -70.61 -43.28 -42.92
C THR A 183 -69.78 -42.29 -42.13
N LEU A 184 -70.32 -41.84 -41.00
CA LEU A 184 -69.59 -41.03 -40.03
C LEU A 184 -68.98 -41.95 -38.98
N THR A 185 -67.67 -41.86 -38.82
CA THR A 185 -66.91 -42.61 -37.81
C THR A 185 -66.40 -41.63 -36.76
N VAL A 186 -66.47 -42.04 -35.49
CA VAL A 186 -65.87 -41.34 -34.36
C VAL A 186 -64.89 -42.27 -33.67
N ASP A 187 -63.65 -41.81 -33.55
CA ASP A 187 -62.59 -42.45 -32.78
C ASP A 187 -62.38 -41.62 -31.51
N VAL A 188 -62.79 -42.18 -30.37
CA VAL A 188 -62.65 -41.53 -29.07
C VAL A 188 -61.45 -42.10 -28.34
N SER A 189 -60.61 -41.23 -27.80
CA SER A 189 -59.45 -41.60 -27.00
C SER A 189 -59.38 -40.84 -25.69
N ARG A 190 -58.74 -41.48 -24.70
CA ARG A 190 -58.40 -40.94 -23.38
C ARG A 190 -56.87 -40.86 -23.23
N VAL A 191 -56.39 -39.85 -22.54
CA VAL A 191 -54.97 -39.65 -22.24
C VAL A 191 -54.77 -39.49 -20.74
N GLU A 192 -53.95 -40.35 -20.15
CA GLU A 192 -53.40 -40.18 -18.79
C GLU A 192 -51.90 -40.43 -18.84
N GLN A 193 -51.12 -39.39 -18.62
CA GLN A 193 -49.67 -39.50 -18.56
C GLN A 193 -49.16 -38.74 -17.35
N ALA A 194 -48.60 -39.47 -16.39
CA ALA A 194 -47.82 -38.90 -15.30
C ALA A 194 -46.36 -39.32 -15.48
N ARG A 195 -45.47 -38.34 -15.58
CA ARG A 195 -44.02 -38.51 -15.65
C ARG A 195 -43.38 -37.75 -14.49
N PHE A 196 -42.10 -37.98 -14.27
CA PHE A 196 -41.34 -37.18 -13.31
C PHE A 196 -41.43 -35.70 -13.70
N GLY A 197 -42.05 -34.90 -12.84
CA GLY A 197 -42.20 -33.46 -13.04
C GLY A 197 -43.18 -33.01 -14.13
N SER A 198 -43.99 -33.87 -14.75
CA SER A 198 -45.04 -33.42 -15.67
C SER A 198 -46.23 -34.37 -15.69
N ALA A 199 -47.44 -33.84 -15.88
CA ALA A 199 -48.65 -34.64 -15.95
C ALA A 199 -49.64 -34.07 -16.98
N THR A 200 -50.36 -34.95 -17.67
CA THR A 200 -51.42 -34.61 -18.63
C THR A 200 -52.57 -35.61 -18.52
N ALA A 201 -53.78 -35.09 -18.31
CA ALA A 201 -55.02 -35.84 -18.30
C ALA A 201 -55.98 -35.24 -19.35
N THR A 202 -56.59 -36.09 -20.17
CA THR A 202 -57.65 -35.70 -21.10
C THR A 202 -58.65 -36.83 -21.21
N SER A 203 -59.91 -36.55 -20.90
CA SER A 203 -60.91 -37.60 -20.77
C SER A 203 -61.55 -38.01 -22.09
N ILE A 204 -61.80 -37.07 -23.00
CA ILE A 204 -62.30 -37.37 -24.34
C ILE A 204 -61.55 -36.53 -25.36
N VAL A 205 -60.94 -37.20 -26.33
CA VAL A 205 -60.57 -36.65 -27.64
C VAL A 205 -61.31 -37.46 -28.69
N ALA A 206 -62.36 -36.88 -29.26
CA ALA A 206 -63.18 -37.49 -30.31
C ALA A 206 -62.73 -36.98 -31.68
N ALA A 207 -62.08 -37.83 -32.46
CA ALA A 207 -61.72 -37.55 -33.85
C ALA A 207 -62.81 -38.07 -34.79
N LEU A 208 -63.25 -37.23 -35.72
CA LEU A 208 -64.34 -37.54 -36.62
C LEU A 208 -63.84 -37.71 -38.05
N THR A 209 -64.30 -38.76 -38.72
CA THR A 209 -63.96 -39.04 -40.13
C THR A 209 -65.22 -39.40 -40.91
N LEU A 210 -65.29 -38.94 -42.15
CA LEU A 210 -66.39 -39.22 -43.08
C LEU A 210 -65.86 -40.07 -44.23
N GLY A 211 -66.51 -41.20 -44.49
CA GLY A 211 -66.19 -42.07 -45.61
C GLY A 211 -67.44 -42.55 -46.34
N GLY A 212 -67.29 -43.24 -47.46
CA GLY A 212 -68.37 -43.88 -48.20
C GLY A 212 -68.56 -43.32 -49.61
N THR A 213 -69.78 -43.45 -50.15
CA THR A 213 -70.09 -43.00 -51.53
C THR A 213 -71.48 -42.39 -51.55
N VAL A 214 -71.57 -41.12 -51.96
CA VAL A 214 -72.83 -40.37 -52.04
C VAL A 214 -73.09 -40.01 -53.50
N GLY A 215 -74.12 -40.59 -54.10
CA GLY A 215 -74.32 -40.50 -55.56
C GLY A 215 -73.13 -41.09 -56.32
N ASP A 216 -72.50 -40.30 -57.19
CA ASP A 216 -71.28 -40.66 -57.93
C ASP A 216 -69.98 -40.19 -57.22
N THR A 217 -70.08 -39.53 -56.07
CA THR A 217 -68.94 -38.96 -55.35
C THR A 217 -68.41 -39.93 -54.30
N GLN A 218 -67.16 -40.37 -54.47
CA GLN A 218 -66.46 -41.18 -53.47
C GLN A 218 -65.83 -40.30 -52.39
N ILE A 219 -66.10 -40.61 -51.12
CA ILE A 219 -65.54 -39.95 -49.94
C ILE A 219 -64.60 -40.96 -49.26
N VAL A 220 -63.30 -40.67 -49.25
CA VAL A 220 -62.29 -41.55 -48.65
C VAL A 220 -61.70 -40.85 -47.44
N ASP A 221 -62.07 -41.32 -46.25
CA ASP A 221 -61.51 -40.94 -44.94
C ASP A 221 -61.26 -39.44 -44.77
N VAL A 222 -62.28 -38.63 -45.06
CA VAL A 222 -62.19 -37.18 -44.93
C VAL A 222 -62.24 -36.82 -43.44
N PRO A 223 -61.17 -36.26 -42.86
CA PRO A 223 -61.18 -35.85 -41.46
C PRO A 223 -62.09 -34.63 -41.28
N LEU A 224 -63.04 -34.73 -40.37
CA LEU A 224 -63.96 -33.63 -40.04
C LEU A 224 -63.44 -32.73 -38.94
N GLY A 225 -62.50 -33.23 -38.13
CA GLY A 225 -61.86 -32.50 -37.04
C GLY A 225 -61.96 -33.23 -35.72
N THR A 226 -61.81 -32.49 -34.61
CA THR A 226 -61.80 -33.06 -33.26
C THR A 226 -62.68 -32.29 -32.29
N VAL A 227 -63.19 -33.00 -31.29
CA VAL A 227 -63.83 -32.45 -30.09
C VAL A 227 -63.07 -32.95 -28.87
N THR A 228 -62.59 -32.03 -28.05
CA THR A 228 -61.86 -32.32 -26.80
C THR A 228 -62.72 -31.93 -25.61
N LEU A 229 -62.92 -32.83 -24.65
CA LEU A 229 -63.66 -32.57 -23.42
C LEU A 229 -62.80 -32.92 -22.21
N ALA A 230 -62.75 -31.98 -21.27
CA ALA A 230 -61.96 -31.97 -20.05
C ALA A 230 -60.50 -32.36 -20.26
N SER A 231 -59.63 -31.36 -20.35
CA SER A 231 -58.19 -31.56 -20.42
C SER A 231 -57.47 -30.71 -19.38
N ALA A 232 -56.43 -31.27 -18.77
CA ALA A 232 -55.60 -30.63 -17.77
C ALA A 232 -54.14 -31.04 -17.94
N ALA A 233 -53.22 -30.10 -17.77
CA ALA A 233 -51.79 -30.34 -17.83
C ALA A 233 -51.04 -29.51 -16.77
N CYS A 234 -49.95 -30.07 -16.23
CA CYS A 234 -49.05 -29.37 -15.33
C CYS A 234 -47.60 -29.78 -15.54
N GLU A 235 -46.68 -28.88 -15.17
CA GLU A 235 -45.26 -29.17 -14.99
C GLU A 235 -44.84 -28.80 -13.56
N SER A 236 -43.97 -29.61 -12.95
CA SER A 236 -43.40 -29.33 -11.65
C SER A 236 -42.62 -28.02 -11.76
N PRO A 237 -42.82 -27.08 -10.82
CA PRO A 237 -41.86 -26.00 -10.68
C PRO A 237 -40.50 -26.66 -10.46
N THR A 238 -39.50 -26.29 -11.26
CA THR A 238 -38.12 -26.55 -10.87
C THR A 238 -37.98 -25.90 -9.51
N ALA A 239 -37.64 -26.67 -8.46
CA ALA A 239 -37.32 -26.07 -7.18
C ALA A 239 -36.30 -24.99 -7.50
N GLY A 240 -36.67 -23.72 -7.35
CA GLY A 240 -35.73 -22.63 -7.56
C GLY A 240 -34.56 -23.00 -6.70
N ALA A 241 -33.42 -23.34 -7.31
CA ALA A 241 -32.19 -23.53 -6.57
C ALA A 241 -32.09 -22.26 -5.74
N ALA A 242 -32.25 -22.37 -4.41
CA ALA A 242 -32.07 -21.25 -3.53
C ALA A 242 -30.77 -20.61 -4.00
N ALA A 243 -30.82 -19.35 -4.44
CA ALA A 243 -29.71 -18.72 -5.14
C ALA A 243 -28.47 -18.93 -4.27
N GLN A 244 -27.61 -19.88 -4.65
CA GLN A 244 -26.51 -20.26 -3.79
C GLN A 244 -25.61 -19.06 -3.69
N ILE A 245 -25.00 -18.86 -2.52
CA ILE A 245 -23.98 -17.83 -2.46
C ILE A 245 -22.86 -18.21 -3.41
N THR A 246 -22.24 -17.21 -4.00
CA THR A 246 -20.97 -17.40 -4.71
C THR A 246 -19.91 -16.60 -4.00
N ALA A 247 -18.71 -17.16 -3.89
CA ALA A 247 -17.51 -16.44 -3.51
C ALA A 247 -16.52 -16.60 -4.67
N THR A 248 -16.12 -15.49 -5.28
CA THR A 248 -15.35 -15.46 -6.53
C THR A 248 -13.91 -15.05 -6.32
N GLY A 249 -13.63 -14.29 -5.25
CA GLY A 249 -12.29 -13.78 -4.97
C GLY A 249 -12.12 -13.35 -3.53
N ILE A 250 -10.88 -13.40 -3.06
CA ILE A 250 -10.43 -12.87 -1.78
C ILE A 250 -9.17 -12.04 -2.03
N THR A 251 -9.14 -10.81 -1.50
CA THR A 251 -8.00 -9.92 -1.66
C THR A 251 -7.66 -9.28 -0.31
N PRO A 252 -6.41 -9.37 0.15
CA PRO A 252 -5.31 -10.16 -0.40
C PRO A 252 -5.54 -11.69 -0.26
N VAL A 253 -4.86 -12.49 -1.10
CA VAL A 253 -4.92 -13.98 -1.08
C VAL A 253 -3.94 -14.63 -0.08
N VAL A 254 -3.06 -13.81 0.50
CA VAL A 254 -2.08 -14.21 1.51
C VAL A 254 -2.09 -13.22 2.67
N GLY A 255 -1.57 -13.63 3.82
CA GLY A 255 -1.29 -12.72 4.92
C GLY A 255 -0.63 -13.37 6.12
N PRO A 256 -0.47 -12.64 7.23
CA PRO A 256 0.45 -12.98 8.31
C PRO A 256 -0.11 -14.05 9.26
N THR A 257 0.75 -14.94 9.76
CA THR A 257 0.38 -15.97 10.76
C THR A 257 -0.18 -15.40 12.07
N SER A 258 0.08 -14.12 12.36
CA SER A 258 -0.51 -13.42 13.50
C SER A 258 -2.00 -13.09 13.35
N GLY A 259 -2.56 -13.22 12.14
CA GLY A 259 -3.89 -12.72 11.81
C GLY A 259 -3.96 -11.19 11.82
N GLY A 260 -5.18 -10.65 11.83
CA GLY A 260 -5.44 -9.21 11.86
C GLY A 260 -5.53 -8.54 10.48
N GLN A 261 -5.19 -9.26 9.40
CA GLN A 261 -5.35 -8.75 8.04
C GLN A 261 -6.84 -8.62 7.70
N VAL A 262 -7.24 -7.44 7.23
CA VAL A 262 -8.57 -7.22 6.64
C VAL A 262 -8.54 -7.72 5.20
N VAL A 263 -9.40 -8.68 4.89
CA VAL A 263 -9.60 -9.18 3.53
C VAL A 263 -10.94 -8.69 2.98
N THR A 264 -11.00 -8.50 1.67
CA THR A 264 -12.24 -8.27 0.92
C THR A 264 -12.57 -9.52 0.13
N ILE A 265 -13.78 -10.04 0.32
CA ILE A 265 -14.32 -11.20 -0.41
C ILE A 265 -15.39 -10.70 -1.38
N THR A 266 -15.28 -11.07 -2.66
CA THR A 266 -16.25 -10.71 -3.71
C THR A 266 -17.11 -11.91 -4.09
N GLY A 267 -18.36 -11.68 -4.45
CA GLY A 267 -19.32 -12.75 -4.69
C GLY A 267 -20.74 -12.26 -4.93
N THR A 268 -21.72 -13.13 -4.67
CA THR A 268 -23.15 -12.80 -4.74
C THR A 268 -23.91 -13.50 -3.64
N GLY A 269 -25.00 -12.89 -3.17
CA GLY A 269 -25.91 -13.51 -2.21
C GLY A 269 -25.47 -13.37 -0.75
N PHE A 270 -24.58 -12.40 -0.46
CA PHE A 270 -24.19 -12.10 0.92
C PHE A 270 -25.29 -11.29 1.63
N THR A 271 -25.53 -11.61 2.90
CA THR A 271 -26.46 -10.90 3.78
C THR A 271 -25.76 -10.50 5.09
N PRO A 272 -26.33 -9.62 5.93
CA PRO A 272 -25.74 -9.29 7.22
C PRO A 272 -25.48 -10.49 8.14
N ASP A 273 -26.15 -11.63 7.94
CA ASP A 273 -25.96 -12.86 8.70
C ASP A 273 -24.87 -13.79 8.12
N THR A 274 -24.24 -13.41 7.00
CA THR A 274 -23.14 -14.17 6.41
C THR A 274 -21.94 -14.22 7.36
N THR A 275 -21.38 -15.41 7.55
CA THR A 275 -20.19 -15.66 8.39
C THR A 275 -19.01 -16.15 7.56
N VAL A 276 -17.78 -15.95 8.06
CA VAL A 276 -16.55 -16.35 7.38
C VAL A 276 -15.65 -17.10 8.38
N THR A 277 -15.09 -18.22 7.94
CA THR A 277 -14.12 -19.03 8.71
C THR A 277 -12.87 -19.28 7.87
N PHE A 278 -11.70 -19.25 8.51
CA PHE A 278 -10.40 -19.58 7.93
C PHE A 278 -9.92 -20.90 8.54
N GLY A 279 -10.00 -21.98 7.76
CA GLY A 279 -9.87 -23.34 8.27
C GLY A 279 -10.97 -23.62 9.29
N THR A 280 -10.60 -23.78 10.56
CA THR A 280 -11.54 -24.01 11.67
C THR A 280 -11.78 -22.76 12.53
N LEU A 281 -11.12 -21.64 12.23
CA LEU A 281 -11.14 -20.44 13.07
C LEU A 281 -12.08 -19.38 12.47
N PRO A 282 -13.03 -18.83 13.25
CA PRO A 282 -13.92 -17.78 12.76
C PRO A 282 -13.15 -16.48 12.53
N ALA A 283 -13.51 -15.78 11.46
CA ALA A 283 -13.07 -14.41 11.22
C ALA A 283 -13.82 -13.44 12.16
N THR A 284 -13.23 -12.27 12.40
CA THR A 284 -13.87 -11.18 13.16
C THR A 284 -14.22 -10.00 12.25
N ALA A 285 -15.05 -9.07 12.73
CA ALA A 285 -15.41 -7.84 11.99
C ALA A 285 -15.98 -8.07 10.58
N VAL A 286 -16.79 -9.12 10.41
CA VAL A 286 -17.46 -9.42 9.13
C VAL A 286 -18.49 -8.32 8.85
N THR A 287 -18.33 -7.63 7.73
CA THR A 287 -19.23 -6.55 7.29
C THR A 287 -19.58 -6.74 5.83
N VAL A 288 -20.88 -6.82 5.51
CA VAL A 288 -21.37 -7.04 4.15
C VAL A 288 -21.74 -5.72 3.48
N ALA A 289 -21.36 -5.55 2.21
CA ALA A 289 -21.74 -4.39 1.42
C ALA A 289 -23.25 -4.37 1.13
N ALA A 290 -23.83 -3.18 1.00
CA ALA A 290 -25.28 -3.01 0.86
C ALA A 290 -25.87 -3.68 -0.40
N ASP A 291 -25.06 -3.91 -1.43
CA ASP A 291 -25.43 -4.59 -2.66
C ASP A 291 -25.33 -6.13 -2.59
N GLY A 292 -24.81 -6.68 -1.47
CA GLY A 292 -24.61 -8.11 -1.28
C GLY A 292 -23.56 -8.74 -2.19
N ALA A 293 -22.73 -7.92 -2.86
CA ALA A 293 -21.74 -8.36 -3.84
C ALA A 293 -20.32 -8.48 -3.25
N SER A 294 -20.11 -7.96 -2.04
CA SER A 294 -18.84 -8.09 -1.33
C SER A 294 -19.00 -8.04 0.18
N LEU A 295 -18.00 -8.53 0.90
CA LEU A 295 -17.87 -8.38 2.34
C LEU A 295 -16.42 -8.20 2.75
N THR A 296 -16.18 -7.58 3.90
CA THR A 296 -14.86 -7.53 4.53
C THR A 296 -14.82 -8.38 5.77
N ALA A 297 -13.70 -9.04 6.05
CA ALA A 297 -13.49 -9.83 7.26
C ALA A 297 -12.05 -9.70 7.74
N THR A 298 -11.84 -9.78 9.06
CA THR A 298 -10.50 -9.78 9.67
C THR A 298 -10.06 -11.21 9.97
N THR A 299 -8.92 -11.59 9.43
CA THR A 299 -8.33 -12.94 9.55
C THR A 299 -7.95 -13.26 11.01
N PRO A 300 -8.23 -14.48 11.49
CA PRO A 300 -7.71 -14.96 12.78
C PRO A 300 -6.22 -15.30 12.69
N ALA A 301 -5.56 -15.46 13.84
CA ALA A 301 -4.20 -15.99 13.91
C ALA A 301 -4.19 -17.50 13.57
N SER A 302 -3.22 -17.95 12.77
CA SER A 302 -3.12 -19.34 12.31
C SER A 302 -1.67 -19.70 11.96
N PRO A 303 -1.24 -20.97 12.10
CA PRO A 303 0.06 -21.41 11.61
C PRO A 303 0.25 -21.17 10.11
N ALA A 304 1.52 -21.10 9.67
CA ALA A 304 1.84 -20.90 8.27
C ALA A 304 1.36 -22.08 7.40
N GLY A 305 0.87 -21.76 6.20
CA GLY A 305 0.37 -22.73 5.24
C GLY A 305 -0.97 -22.33 4.60
N PRO A 306 -1.41 -23.10 3.60
CA PRO A 306 -2.70 -22.89 2.96
C PRO A 306 -3.85 -23.27 3.90
N VAL A 307 -4.92 -22.47 3.86
CA VAL A 307 -6.19 -22.74 4.53
C VAL A 307 -7.36 -22.53 3.56
N THR A 308 -8.43 -23.30 3.76
CA THR A 308 -9.71 -23.06 3.09
C THR A 308 -10.46 -21.95 3.83
N VAL A 309 -10.97 -20.97 3.10
CA VAL A 309 -11.87 -19.94 3.62
C VAL A 309 -13.29 -20.35 3.30
N THR A 310 -14.10 -20.63 4.30
CA THR A 310 -15.51 -21.01 4.12
C THR A 310 -16.39 -19.82 4.47
N VAL A 311 -17.10 -19.31 3.47
CA VAL A 311 -18.15 -18.31 3.61
C VAL A 311 -19.47 -19.06 3.77
N THR A 312 -20.23 -18.77 4.81
CA THR A 312 -21.49 -19.46 5.12
C THR A 312 -22.61 -18.45 5.23
N GLU A 313 -23.65 -18.66 4.43
CA GLU A 313 -24.90 -17.91 4.50
C GLU A 313 -26.01 -18.86 4.95
N PRO A 314 -26.68 -18.60 6.09
CA PRO A 314 -27.66 -19.51 6.70
C PRO A 314 -28.72 -20.07 5.76
N THR A 315 -29.13 -19.28 4.76
CA THR A 315 -30.23 -19.64 3.85
C THR A 315 -29.79 -20.03 2.43
N ALA A 316 -28.54 -19.73 2.06
CA ALA A 316 -28.03 -19.88 0.70
C ALA A 316 -26.76 -20.76 0.59
N GLY A 317 -26.36 -21.42 1.69
CA GLY A 317 -25.33 -22.46 1.69
C GLY A 317 -23.92 -21.94 1.98
N THR A 318 -22.92 -22.59 1.39
CA THR A 318 -21.50 -22.28 1.63
C THR A 318 -20.75 -22.12 0.32
N ALA A 319 -19.72 -21.27 0.33
CA ALA A 319 -18.75 -21.13 -0.74
C ALA A 319 -17.34 -21.14 -0.17
N GLU A 320 -16.39 -21.69 -0.92
CA GLU A 320 -15.01 -21.87 -0.49
C GLU A 320 -14.04 -21.04 -1.33
N LEU A 321 -13.03 -20.47 -0.68
CA LEU A 321 -11.89 -19.80 -1.29
C LEU A 321 -10.59 -20.33 -0.68
N ALA A 322 -9.46 -20.00 -1.30
CA ALA A 322 -8.14 -20.34 -0.78
C ALA A 322 -7.47 -19.09 -0.18
N TYR A 323 -6.80 -19.26 0.96
CA TYR A 323 -5.97 -18.24 1.59
C TYR A 323 -4.70 -18.88 2.15
N THR A 324 -3.58 -18.18 2.12
CA THR A 324 -2.31 -18.73 2.67
C THR A 324 -1.75 -17.83 3.76
N TYR A 325 -1.52 -18.42 4.93
CA TYR A 325 -0.79 -17.79 6.01
C TYR A 325 0.72 -17.90 5.78
N VAL A 326 1.41 -16.78 5.80
CA VAL A 326 2.85 -16.66 5.58
C VAL A 326 3.49 -16.18 6.88
N ALA A 327 4.50 -16.91 7.36
CA ALA A 327 5.30 -16.48 8.49
C ALA A 327 6.27 -15.37 8.04
N PRO A 328 6.54 -14.35 8.89
CA PRO A 328 7.54 -13.35 8.58
C PRO A 328 8.91 -14.03 8.43
N ALA A 329 9.65 -13.69 7.38
CA ALA A 329 10.99 -14.18 7.16
C ALA A 329 11.87 -13.05 6.63
N ILE A 330 13.00 -12.81 7.28
CA ILE A 330 14.01 -11.87 6.79
C ILE A 330 14.99 -12.64 5.91
N THR A 331 15.29 -12.12 4.73
CA THR A 331 16.26 -12.69 3.78
C THR A 331 17.53 -11.86 3.65
N ALA A 332 17.48 -10.56 3.95
CA ALA A 332 18.66 -9.69 3.88
C ALA A 332 18.56 -8.51 4.84
N ILE A 333 19.74 -7.97 5.17
CA ILE A 333 19.95 -6.76 5.96
C ILE A 333 20.92 -5.84 5.20
N ASP A 334 20.53 -4.59 4.98
CA ASP A 334 21.36 -3.61 4.26
C ASP A 334 21.20 -2.17 4.81
N PRO A 335 22.28 -1.50 5.24
CA PRO A 335 23.62 -2.04 5.42
C PRO A 335 23.68 -3.05 6.57
N ALA A 336 24.57 -4.04 6.46
CA ALA A 336 24.80 -5.03 7.52
C ALA A 336 25.70 -4.53 8.66
N GLN A 337 26.21 -3.29 8.58
CA GLN A 337 27.09 -2.70 9.59
C GLN A 337 26.84 -1.19 9.74
N GLY A 338 27.23 -0.63 10.89
CA GLY A 338 27.18 0.81 11.14
C GLY A 338 27.89 1.25 12.41
N PRO A 339 27.94 2.55 12.74
CA PRO A 339 28.72 3.07 13.87
C PRO A 339 28.20 2.59 15.23
N ALA A 340 29.08 2.38 16.21
CA ALA A 340 28.73 2.01 17.59
C ALA A 340 27.76 3.00 18.29
N VAL A 341 27.79 4.27 17.90
CA VAL A 341 26.85 5.29 18.40
C VAL A 341 25.40 5.09 17.90
N GLY A 342 25.16 4.15 16.99
CA GLY A 342 23.85 3.87 16.42
C GLY A 342 23.44 4.87 15.34
N GLY A 343 22.14 4.94 15.05
CA GLY A 343 21.58 5.86 14.06
C GLY A 343 21.69 5.38 12.61
N THR A 344 22.09 4.13 12.37
CA THR A 344 22.18 3.58 11.01
C THR A 344 20.78 3.24 10.52
N THR A 345 20.36 3.79 9.40
CA THR A 345 19.12 3.37 8.73
C THR A 345 19.38 2.05 8.02
N VAL A 346 18.75 0.98 8.52
CA VAL A 346 18.87 -0.39 8.05
C VAL A 346 17.57 -0.81 7.37
N THR A 347 17.68 -1.35 6.17
CA THR A 347 16.59 -1.98 5.43
C THR A 347 16.67 -3.49 5.64
N LEU A 348 15.61 -4.06 6.18
CA LEU A 348 15.38 -5.49 6.23
C LEU A 348 14.53 -5.88 5.03
N THR A 349 14.98 -6.84 4.23
CA THR A 349 14.23 -7.40 3.10
C THR A 349 13.77 -8.81 3.44
N GLY A 350 12.57 -9.19 3.01
CA GLY A 350 11.99 -10.49 3.34
C GLY A 350 10.60 -10.72 2.76
N THR A 351 9.83 -11.56 3.44
CA THR A 351 8.42 -11.87 3.12
C THR A 351 7.56 -11.80 4.37
N GLY A 352 6.31 -11.33 4.23
CA GLY A 352 5.33 -11.28 5.33
C GLY A 352 5.70 -10.27 6.42
N LEU A 353 6.39 -9.18 6.06
CA LEU A 353 6.89 -8.17 7.01
C LEU A 353 5.91 -7.01 7.26
N ASP A 354 4.77 -6.98 6.57
CA ASP A 354 3.76 -5.91 6.57
C ASP A 354 3.14 -5.62 7.95
N THR A 355 3.19 -6.60 8.86
CA THR A 355 2.66 -6.48 10.22
C THR A 355 3.72 -6.22 11.28
N THR A 356 4.94 -5.86 10.91
CA THR A 356 6.02 -5.62 11.88
C THR A 356 5.62 -4.60 12.96
N THR A 357 5.76 -5.01 14.22
CA THR A 357 5.49 -4.18 15.40
C THR A 357 6.74 -3.66 16.08
N GLY A 358 7.89 -4.31 15.86
CA GLY A 358 9.16 -3.90 16.40
C GLY A 358 10.33 -4.66 15.80
N VAL A 359 11.52 -4.07 15.92
CA VAL A 359 12.79 -4.71 15.56
C VAL A 359 13.80 -4.42 16.67
N THR A 360 14.57 -5.41 17.06
CA THR A 360 15.61 -5.30 18.10
C THR A 360 16.97 -5.67 17.54
N PHE A 361 18.01 -5.05 18.10
CA PHE A 361 19.43 -5.32 17.85
C PHE A 361 20.03 -5.80 19.17
N ASP A 362 20.34 -7.09 19.27
CA ASP A 362 20.77 -7.77 20.51
C ASP A 362 19.84 -7.46 21.70
N GLY A 363 18.53 -7.56 21.46
CA GLY A 363 17.49 -7.26 22.45
C GLY A 363 17.22 -5.76 22.69
N THR A 364 18.06 -4.86 22.18
CA THR A 364 17.84 -3.40 22.30
C THR A 364 16.89 -2.92 21.19
N PRO A 365 15.78 -2.23 21.51
CA PRO A 365 14.83 -1.76 20.49
C PRO A 365 15.46 -0.77 19.51
N GLY A 366 15.32 -1.06 18.22
CA GLY A 366 15.51 -0.09 17.15
C GLY A 366 14.23 0.70 16.88
N THR A 367 14.35 1.79 16.13
CA THR A 367 13.20 2.64 15.77
C THR A 367 12.70 2.26 14.39
N VAL A 368 11.53 1.63 14.29
CA VAL A 368 10.91 1.32 12.98
C VAL A 368 10.50 2.64 12.31
N VAL A 369 11.03 2.88 11.11
CA VAL A 369 10.80 4.08 10.30
C VAL A 369 9.64 3.86 9.33
N SER A 370 9.62 2.70 8.67
CA SER A 370 8.54 2.33 7.74
C SER A 370 8.46 0.81 7.56
N VAL A 371 7.27 0.36 7.17
CA VAL A 371 6.96 -1.02 6.80
C VAL A 371 6.28 -0.97 5.43
N SER A 372 6.74 -1.77 4.48
CA SER A 372 6.16 -1.77 3.13
C SER A 372 4.80 -2.50 3.12
N PRO A 373 3.76 -1.96 2.46
CA PRO A 373 2.44 -2.59 2.41
C PRO A 373 2.40 -3.94 1.69
N ASP A 374 3.40 -4.22 0.85
CA ASP A 374 3.57 -5.51 0.17
C ASP A 374 4.30 -6.57 1.02
N GLY A 375 4.71 -6.20 2.24
CA GLY A 375 5.35 -7.09 3.20
C GLY A 375 6.77 -7.54 2.81
N THR A 376 7.42 -6.82 1.90
CA THR A 376 8.77 -7.16 1.41
C THR A 376 9.89 -6.46 2.16
N GLN A 377 9.62 -5.33 2.82
CA GLN A 377 10.65 -4.47 3.42
C GLN A 377 10.22 -3.81 4.73
N VAL A 378 11.18 -3.68 5.65
CA VAL A 378 11.06 -2.87 6.87
C VAL A 378 12.30 -1.99 6.98
N VAL A 379 12.11 -0.70 7.18
CA VAL A 379 13.21 0.24 7.45
C VAL A 379 13.23 0.54 8.94
N VAL A 380 14.39 0.35 9.57
CA VAL A 380 14.61 0.54 11.00
C VAL A 380 15.90 1.33 11.24
N THR A 381 15.90 2.23 12.21
CA THR A 381 17.11 2.89 12.68
C THR A 381 17.73 2.10 13.83
N SER A 382 19.00 1.73 13.70
CA SER A 382 19.74 0.98 14.72
C SER A 382 19.91 1.81 16.02
N PRO A 383 19.78 1.21 17.21
CA PRO A 383 20.17 1.85 18.46
C PRO A 383 21.70 1.94 18.57
N ALA A 384 22.22 2.60 19.60
CA ALA A 384 23.62 2.51 19.99
C ALA A 384 23.95 1.10 20.48
N GLY A 385 25.14 0.58 20.17
CA GLY A 385 25.55 -0.79 20.49
C GLY A 385 27.02 -1.04 20.19
N THR A 386 27.50 -2.25 20.47
CA THR A 386 28.91 -2.64 20.27
C THR A 386 29.00 -4.06 19.74
N GLY A 387 29.99 -4.34 18.88
CA GLY A 387 30.24 -5.69 18.39
C GLY A 387 29.16 -6.21 17.44
N VAL A 388 28.89 -7.52 17.49
CA VAL A 388 27.92 -8.20 16.63
C VAL A 388 26.56 -8.24 17.33
N ALA A 389 25.51 -7.78 16.66
CA ALA A 389 24.15 -7.73 17.18
C ALA A 389 23.21 -8.62 16.36
N GLU A 390 22.51 -9.54 17.03
CA GLU A 390 21.41 -10.31 16.44
C GLU A 390 20.24 -9.37 16.13
N VAL A 391 19.72 -9.42 14.90
CA VAL A 391 18.56 -8.61 14.52
C VAL A 391 17.31 -9.47 14.53
N VAL A 392 16.37 -9.16 15.42
CA VAL A 392 15.10 -9.88 15.58
C VAL A 392 13.94 -8.94 15.31
N LEU A 393 13.06 -9.36 14.42
CA LEU A 393 11.81 -8.69 14.09
C LEU A 393 10.66 -9.36 14.84
N THR A 394 9.74 -8.54 15.36
CA THR A 394 8.55 -8.97 16.09
C THR A 394 7.29 -8.52 15.37
N ALA A 395 6.40 -9.47 15.10
CA ALA A 395 5.06 -9.28 14.58
C ALA A 395 4.00 -9.50 15.69
N PRO A 396 2.71 -9.20 15.45
CA PRO A 396 1.66 -9.33 16.46
C PRO A 396 1.55 -10.78 16.97
N ALA A 397 0.91 -10.94 18.13
CA ALA A 397 0.84 -12.21 18.84
C ALA A 397 2.21 -12.83 19.24
N GLY A 398 3.28 -12.03 19.20
CA GLY A 398 4.62 -12.45 19.66
C GLY A 398 5.39 -13.30 18.65
N VAL A 399 4.95 -13.36 17.39
CA VAL A 399 5.68 -14.05 16.32
C VAL A 399 6.99 -13.32 16.06
N THR A 400 8.10 -14.03 16.01
CA THR A 400 9.43 -13.45 15.80
C THR A 400 10.16 -14.14 14.66
N THR A 401 11.03 -13.39 13.98
CA THR A 401 11.99 -13.92 13.01
C THR A 401 13.33 -13.23 13.19
N THR A 402 14.41 -14.00 13.09
CA THR A 402 15.79 -13.50 13.14
C THR A 402 16.30 -13.26 11.73
N ALA A 403 17.09 -12.21 11.54
CA ALA A 403 17.81 -11.96 10.30
C ALA A 403 18.86 -13.07 10.04
N PRO A 404 19.10 -13.46 8.78
CA PRO A 404 20.03 -14.54 8.45
C PRO A 404 21.50 -14.14 8.68
N SER A 405 21.77 -12.86 8.85
CA SER A 405 23.09 -12.32 9.19
C SER A 405 22.93 -11.23 10.26
N PRO A 406 23.87 -11.14 11.22
CA PRO A 406 23.80 -10.13 12.25
C PRO A 406 24.14 -8.74 11.69
N PHE A 407 23.76 -7.71 12.43
CA PHE A 407 24.26 -6.36 12.24
C PHE A 407 25.56 -6.19 13.02
N VAL A 408 26.56 -5.49 12.46
CA VAL A 408 27.82 -5.26 13.18
C VAL A 408 28.02 -3.77 13.47
N TYR A 409 28.19 -3.47 14.74
CA TYR A 409 28.61 -2.17 15.22
C TYR A 409 30.12 -2.03 15.05
N VAL A 410 30.50 -1.17 14.12
CA VAL A 410 31.89 -0.80 13.84
C VAL A 410 32.23 0.40 14.71
N SER A 411 33.22 0.23 15.60
CA SER A 411 33.84 1.36 16.26
C SER A 411 34.59 2.17 15.19
N PRO A 412 34.50 3.51 15.19
CA PRO A 412 35.53 4.31 14.54
C PRO A 412 36.89 3.80 15.05
N GLY A 413 37.87 3.63 14.15
CA GLY A 413 39.22 3.30 14.60
C GLY A 413 39.67 4.35 15.61
N GLY A 414 40.33 3.92 16.69
CA GLY A 414 40.87 4.84 17.69
C GLY A 414 41.77 5.91 17.08
N PRO A 415 42.11 6.97 17.84
CA PRO A 415 42.96 8.04 17.33
C PRO A 415 44.28 7.47 16.80
N ALA A 416 44.82 8.08 15.75
CA ALA A 416 46.16 7.79 15.25
C ALA A 416 46.93 9.10 15.09
N VAL A 417 48.08 9.20 15.74
CA VAL A 417 48.94 10.40 15.70
C VAL A 417 49.96 10.25 14.58
N VAL A 418 50.07 11.27 13.73
CA VAL A 418 51.05 11.31 12.62
C VAL A 418 52.22 12.24 12.97
N SER A 419 51.93 13.40 13.57
CA SER A 419 52.97 14.40 13.85
C SER A 419 52.52 15.41 14.89
N ILE A 420 53.48 16.05 15.54
CA ILE A 420 53.27 17.21 16.41
C ILE A 420 54.13 18.38 15.93
N SER A 421 53.63 19.60 16.04
CA SER A 421 54.37 20.81 15.68
C SER A 421 54.00 22.00 16.57
N PRO A 422 54.99 22.69 17.19
CA PRO A 422 56.41 22.35 17.25
C PRO A 422 56.70 21.01 17.97
N THR A 423 57.83 20.37 17.68
CA THR A 423 58.28 19.10 18.31
C THR A 423 59.11 19.32 19.59
N ALA A 424 59.41 20.57 19.95
CA ALA A 424 60.17 20.90 21.14
C ALA A 424 59.78 22.28 21.70
N GLY A 425 60.09 22.53 22.97
CA GLY A 425 59.83 23.82 23.63
C GLY A 425 60.23 23.83 25.10
N PRO A 426 59.89 24.90 25.85
CA PRO A 426 60.46 25.18 27.17
C PRO A 426 59.98 24.21 28.26
N THR A 427 60.85 23.85 29.20
CA THR A 427 60.50 23.06 30.41
C THR A 427 59.42 23.71 31.27
N ALA A 428 59.25 25.02 31.21
CA ALA A 428 58.17 25.74 31.89
C ALA A 428 56.77 25.42 31.31
N GLY A 429 56.69 24.81 30.12
CA GLY A 429 55.44 24.60 29.41
C GLY A 429 54.88 25.88 28.80
N GLY A 430 53.58 25.89 28.50
CA GLY A 430 52.87 27.05 27.94
C GLY A 430 52.97 27.20 26.42
N GLN A 431 53.73 26.34 25.73
CA GLN A 431 53.80 26.35 24.26
C GLN A 431 52.52 25.78 23.66
N THR A 432 51.92 26.51 22.72
CA THR A 432 50.83 25.96 21.90
C THR A 432 51.43 25.03 20.84
N VAL A 433 50.98 23.78 20.79
CA VAL A 433 51.39 22.75 19.84
C VAL A 433 50.16 22.18 19.13
N VAL A 434 50.33 21.78 17.88
CA VAL A 434 49.30 21.15 17.07
C VAL A 434 49.69 19.70 16.80
N VAL A 435 48.86 18.77 17.28
CA VAL A 435 48.94 17.35 16.97
C VAL A 435 48.07 17.07 15.75
N SER A 436 48.62 16.39 14.74
CA SER A 436 47.93 16.02 13.50
C SER A 436 47.85 14.50 13.35
N GLY A 437 46.75 14.01 12.79
CA GLY A 437 46.45 12.58 12.76
C GLY A 437 45.12 12.24 12.07
N THR A 438 44.50 11.12 12.47
CA THR A 438 43.15 10.68 12.06
C THR A 438 42.36 10.21 13.28
N GLY A 439 41.03 10.30 13.25
CA GLY A 439 40.19 9.88 14.40
C GLY A 439 40.32 10.80 15.62
N LEU A 440 40.80 12.04 15.43
CA LEU A 440 41.15 12.92 16.55
C LEU A 440 39.97 13.73 17.10
N ALA A 441 38.80 13.70 16.45
CA ALA A 441 37.63 14.47 16.88
C ALA A 441 37.08 14.02 18.26
N GLY A 442 37.27 12.75 18.60
CA GLY A 442 36.82 12.14 19.86
C GLY A 442 37.85 12.19 21.00
N VAL A 443 38.98 12.86 20.81
CA VAL A 443 40.04 12.99 21.82
C VAL A 443 39.55 13.94 22.93
N THR A 444 39.58 13.45 24.16
CA THR A 444 39.16 14.20 25.35
C THR A 444 40.30 14.55 26.28
N ASP A 445 41.42 13.83 26.21
CA ASP A 445 42.60 14.07 27.04
C ASP A 445 43.89 13.94 26.20
N VAL A 446 44.88 14.76 26.52
CA VAL A 446 46.22 14.71 25.92
C VAL A 446 47.25 14.87 27.02
N THR A 447 48.24 13.97 27.10
CA THR A 447 49.32 14.05 28.08
C THR A 447 50.69 14.12 27.42
N PHE A 448 51.64 14.78 28.09
CA PHE A 448 53.05 14.87 27.72
C PHE A 448 53.87 14.28 28.88
N GLY A 449 54.52 13.14 28.67
CA GLY A 449 55.24 12.42 29.74
C GLY A 449 54.35 12.06 30.93
N GLY A 450 53.06 11.82 30.67
CA GLY A 450 52.04 11.53 31.71
C GLY A 450 51.45 12.74 32.42
N VAL A 451 51.84 13.97 32.06
CA VAL A 451 51.24 15.20 32.60
C VAL A 451 50.19 15.74 31.63
N ALA A 452 48.99 16.04 32.12
CA ALA A 452 47.88 16.53 31.29
C ALA A 452 48.17 17.91 30.67
N ALA A 453 47.92 18.02 29.37
CA ALA A 453 47.94 19.25 28.59
C ALA A 453 46.54 19.87 28.51
N THR A 454 46.48 21.17 28.21
CA THR A 454 45.20 21.86 28.02
C THR A 454 44.81 21.85 26.55
N ILE A 455 43.71 21.19 26.18
CA ILE A 455 43.14 21.25 24.82
C ILE A 455 42.57 22.66 24.55
N VAL A 456 42.91 23.22 23.40
CA VAL A 456 42.46 24.54 22.94
C VAL A 456 41.46 24.37 21.80
N GLY A 457 40.21 24.79 22.04
CA GLY A 457 39.12 24.66 21.09
C GLY A 457 38.57 23.23 20.99
N THR A 458 37.76 22.99 19.97
CA THR A 458 37.18 21.66 19.72
C THR A 458 38.12 20.86 18.81
N PRO A 459 38.55 19.65 19.23
CA PRO A 459 39.25 18.72 18.34
C PRO A 459 38.51 18.51 17.02
N THR A 460 39.28 18.33 15.96
CA THR A 460 38.75 17.93 14.64
C THR A 460 39.30 16.55 14.31
N ASP A 461 38.73 15.87 13.31
CA ASP A 461 39.16 14.52 12.95
C ASP A 461 40.65 14.40 12.60
N THR A 462 41.28 15.51 12.19
CA THR A 462 42.68 15.53 11.76
C THR A 462 43.62 16.35 12.65
N ARG A 463 43.10 17.10 13.64
CA ARG A 463 43.91 18.04 14.43
C ARG A 463 43.39 18.23 15.86
N VAL A 464 44.32 18.22 16.82
CA VAL A 464 44.13 18.68 18.20
C VAL A 464 45.15 19.76 18.51
N THR A 465 44.70 20.91 19.01
CA THR A 465 45.60 21.97 19.48
C THR A 465 45.66 21.90 21.00
N VAL A 466 46.86 21.89 21.58
CA VAL A 466 47.04 21.84 23.03
C VAL A 466 48.10 22.83 23.50
N VAL A 467 48.02 23.23 24.77
CA VAL A 467 49.08 23.95 25.47
C VAL A 467 49.87 22.95 26.31
N THR A 468 51.17 22.85 26.05
CA THR A 468 52.05 21.89 26.73
C THR A 468 52.13 22.21 28.23
N PRO A 469 52.05 21.21 29.12
CA PRO A 469 52.28 21.42 30.54
C PRO A 469 53.76 21.70 30.83
N ALA A 470 54.08 22.07 32.07
CA ALA A 470 55.46 22.08 32.54
C ALA A 470 56.01 20.65 32.60
N GLY A 471 57.29 20.49 32.26
CA GLY A 471 57.94 19.18 32.13
C GLY A 471 59.43 19.22 32.46
N VAL A 472 60.03 18.02 32.51
CA VAL A 472 61.48 17.84 32.74
C VAL A 472 62.21 17.83 31.40
N ALA A 473 63.41 18.39 31.35
CA ALA A 473 64.21 18.43 30.12
C ALA A 473 64.48 17.01 29.57
N GLY A 474 64.24 16.83 28.27
CA GLY A 474 64.36 15.53 27.58
C GLY A 474 63.15 15.21 26.69
N PRO A 475 63.23 14.12 25.92
CA PRO A 475 62.10 13.63 25.13
C PRO A 475 61.03 13.02 26.05
N VAL A 476 59.77 13.17 25.65
CA VAL A 476 58.59 12.62 26.33
C VAL A 476 57.58 12.09 25.31
N ASP A 477 56.86 11.05 25.71
CA ASP A 477 55.73 10.53 24.94
C ASP A 477 54.56 11.50 24.96
N VAL A 478 53.82 11.55 23.85
CA VAL A 478 52.56 12.29 23.75
C VAL A 478 51.43 11.28 23.59
N VAL A 479 50.54 11.23 24.57
CA VAL A 479 49.40 10.28 24.58
C VAL A 479 48.11 11.05 24.35
N LEU A 480 47.27 10.56 23.44
CA LEU A 480 45.93 11.09 23.17
C LEU A 480 44.91 10.02 23.55
N ASP A 481 44.01 10.35 24.47
CA ASP A 481 42.93 9.48 24.90
C ASP A 481 41.58 10.00 24.39
N GLY A 482 40.83 9.13 23.72
CA GLY A 482 39.49 9.41 23.22
C GLY A 482 38.51 8.27 23.49
N ALA A 483 37.24 8.53 23.20
CA ALA A 483 36.16 7.55 23.39
C ALA A 483 36.39 6.23 22.63
N ASP A 484 37.11 6.29 21.50
CA ASP A 484 37.38 5.16 20.62
C ASP A 484 38.76 4.50 20.86
N GLY A 485 39.48 4.90 21.92
CA GLY A 485 40.78 4.34 22.30
C GLY A 485 41.88 5.40 22.51
N ALA A 486 43.11 4.92 22.67
CA ALA A 486 44.29 5.75 22.93
C ALA A 486 45.31 5.66 21.78
N ALA A 487 46.05 6.75 21.56
CA ALA A 487 47.16 6.83 20.64
C ALA A 487 48.42 7.32 21.37
N VAL A 488 49.57 6.72 21.09
CA VAL A 488 50.85 7.13 21.67
C VAL A 488 51.80 7.53 20.56
N LEU A 489 52.38 8.73 20.68
CA LEU A 489 53.54 9.14 19.91
C LEU A 489 54.77 9.10 20.82
N GLU A 490 55.53 8.02 20.70
CA GLU A 490 56.76 7.80 21.48
C GLU A 490 57.79 8.90 21.19
N ASP A 491 58.40 9.45 22.24
CA ASP A 491 59.36 10.57 22.16
C ASP A 491 58.87 11.75 21.30
N GLY A 492 57.55 11.93 21.22
CA GLY A 492 56.91 12.87 20.29
C GLY A 492 57.25 14.33 20.54
N TYR A 493 57.59 14.70 21.78
CA TYR A 493 57.93 16.07 22.15
C TYR A 493 59.18 16.13 23.02
N THR A 494 60.02 17.16 22.83
CA THR A 494 61.22 17.37 23.65
C THR A 494 61.13 18.66 24.46
N TYR A 495 61.19 18.55 25.78
CA TYR A 495 61.36 19.69 26.67
C TYR A 495 62.82 20.15 26.68
N LEU A 496 63.04 21.42 26.38
CA LEU A 496 64.33 22.10 26.32
C LEU A 496 64.50 22.95 27.57
N ALA A 497 65.64 22.80 28.25
CA ALA A 497 65.97 23.61 29.41
C ALA A 497 66.18 25.08 29.01
N GLU A 498 65.80 25.98 29.91
CA GLU A 498 66.12 27.41 29.78
C GLU A 498 67.64 27.64 29.74
N PRO A 499 68.12 28.61 28.97
CA PRO A 499 69.55 28.93 28.93
C PRO A 499 69.97 29.58 30.25
N GLY A 500 70.98 29.05 30.93
CA GLY A 500 71.60 29.70 32.08
C GLY A 500 72.59 30.76 31.62
N ALA A 501 72.43 32.02 32.02
CA ALA A 501 73.40 33.08 31.78
C ALA A 501 74.16 33.36 33.09
N ALA A 502 75.42 32.96 33.18
CA ALA A 502 76.19 32.96 34.43
C ALA A 502 76.99 34.26 34.64
N SER A 503 77.63 34.77 33.58
CA SER A 503 78.40 36.01 33.64
C SER A 503 78.53 36.68 32.28
N VAL A 504 78.93 37.95 32.30
CA VAL A 504 79.16 38.77 31.11
C VAL A 504 80.54 39.46 31.21
N ASP A 505 81.28 39.48 30.10
CA ASP A 505 82.60 40.11 29.99
C ASP A 505 82.79 40.79 28.61
N PRO A 506 83.06 42.11 28.55
CA PRO A 506 83.04 43.05 29.67
C PRO A 506 81.62 43.32 30.18
N GLY A 507 81.47 43.61 31.48
CA GLY A 507 80.18 43.99 32.11
C GLY A 507 79.73 45.42 31.84
N SER A 508 80.44 46.17 31.01
CA SER A 508 80.12 47.54 30.60
C SER A 508 80.63 47.86 29.20
N GLY A 509 80.05 48.89 28.58
CA GLY A 509 80.38 49.32 27.21
C GLY A 509 80.02 50.79 26.93
N SER A 510 80.37 51.27 25.74
CA SER A 510 80.14 52.63 25.25
C SER A 510 78.68 52.91 24.92
N THR A 511 78.17 54.09 25.27
CA THR A 511 76.84 54.58 24.85
C THR A 511 76.63 54.62 23.32
N THR A 512 77.71 54.63 22.53
CA THR A 512 77.64 54.59 21.06
C THR A 512 77.38 53.16 20.53
N GLY A 513 77.49 52.14 21.37
CA GLY A 513 77.49 50.74 20.94
C GLY A 513 78.78 50.34 20.21
N GLY A 514 78.83 49.11 19.71
CA GLY A 514 79.96 48.58 18.97
C GLY A 514 80.92 47.71 19.80
N ASP A 515 80.68 47.56 21.10
CA ASP A 515 81.51 46.71 21.96
C ASP A 515 81.17 45.24 21.75
N THR A 516 82.18 44.40 21.63
CA THR A 516 82.00 42.94 21.61
C THR A 516 81.88 42.45 23.04
N VAL A 517 80.73 41.85 23.37
CA VAL A 517 80.41 41.32 24.70
C VAL A 517 80.29 39.82 24.65
N THR A 518 80.95 39.13 25.58
CA THR A 518 80.88 37.69 25.77
C THR A 518 79.98 37.36 26.95
N VAL A 519 79.02 36.46 26.75
CA VAL A 519 78.22 35.87 27.84
C VAL A 519 78.69 34.44 28.04
N ILE A 520 78.96 34.07 29.30
CA ILE A 520 79.35 32.72 29.72
C ILE A 520 78.13 32.09 30.41
N GLY A 521 77.79 30.86 30.03
CA GLY A 521 76.55 30.20 30.46
C GLY A 521 76.28 28.93 29.67
N GLY A 522 75.01 28.59 29.45
CA GLY A 522 74.56 27.49 28.59
C GLY A 522 73.27 26.83 29.07
N PRO A 523 72.59 26.02 28.24
CA PRO A 523 72.97 25.69 26.87
C PRO A 523 72.58 26.78 25.88
N PHE A 524 73.56 27.34 25.16
CA PHE A 524 73.33 28.23 24.02
C PHE A 524 73.35 27.44 22.71
N VAL A 525 72.43 27.75 21.79
CA VAL A 525 72.28 27.04 20.52
C VAL A 525 72.80 27.91 19.36
N PRO A 526 73.84 27.47 18.63
CA PRO A 526 74.35 28.19 17.47
C PRO A 526 73.25 28.45 16.41
N GLY A 527 73.16 29.70 15.94
CA GLY A 527 72.17 30.10 14.93
C GLY A 527 70.70 30.19 15.41
N ALA A 528 70.42 29.84 16.66
CA ALA A 528 69.06 29.87 17.25
C ALA A 528 68.99 30.61 18.61
N THR A 529 70.08 31.27 19.01
CA THR A 529 70.14 32.07 20.25
C THR A 529 70.06 33.55 19.91
N THR A 530 69.12 34.27 20.52
CA THR A 530 69.03 35.74 20.43
C THR A 530 69.44 36.36 21.76
N VAL A 531 69.83 37.63 21.72
CA VAL A 531 70.19 38.39 22.92
C VAL A 531 69.41 39.69 22.94
N THR A 532 68.75 40.02 24.04
CA THR A 532 68.08 41.30 24.23
C THR A 532 68.85 42.15 25.22
N ILE A 533 69.21 43.37 24.81
CA ILE A 533 69.91 44.36 25.64
C ILE A 533 69.37 45.76 25.33
N CYS A 534 69.15 46.61 26.34
CA CYS A 534 68.57 47.94 26.17
C CYS A 534 67.23 47.94 25.38
N GLY A 535 66.44 46.86 25.52
CA GLY A 535 65.19 46.69 24.77
C GLY A 535 65.36 46.38 23.28
N VAL A 536 66.59 46.22 22.78
CA VAL A 536 66.90 45.84 21.40
C VAL A 536 67.25 44.35 21.34
N THR A 537 66.56 43.60 20.48
CA THR A 537 66.85 42.19 20.23
C THR A 537 67.88 42.04 19.11
N ILE A 538 69.04 41.48 19.46
CA ILE A 538 70.09 41.07 18.53
C ILE A 538 69.67 39.74 17.90
N PRO A 539 69.54 39.67 16.56
CA PRO A 539 69.12 38.46 15.87
C PRO A 539 70.21 37.39 15.96
N ALA A 540 69.80 36.11 15.88
CA ALA A 540 70.72 34.98 16.01
C ALA A 540 71.84 34.96 14.94
N THR A 541 71.63 35.61 13.80
CA THR A 541 72.68 35.80 12.76
C THR A 541 73.81 36.72 13.18
N ALA A 542 73.59 37.57 14.19
CA ALA A 542 74.57 38.50 14.75
C ALA A 542 75.12 38.04 16.12
N VAL A 543 74.77 36.83 16.55
CA VAL A 543 75.28 36.18 17.77
C VAL A 543 76.15 35.00 17.36
N THR A 544 77.40 34.99 17.81
CA THR A 544 78.31 33.86 17.59
C THR A 544 78.33 33.00 18.85
N VAL A 545 77.96 31.74 18.76
CA VAL A 545 77.94 30.79 19.90
C VAL A 545 79.12 29.82 19.76
N SER A 546 79.79 29.49 20.87
CA SER A 546 80.86 28.49 20.90
C SER A 546 80.34 27.09 20.58
N ALA A 547 81.21 26.23 20.03
CA ALA A 547 80.82 24.88 19.62
C ALA A 547 80.31 24.00 20.77
N ASP A 548 80.74 24.27 22.00
CA ASP A 548 80.29 23.62 23.23
C ASP A 548 79.03 24.25 23.85
N GLY A 549 78.50 25.33 23.25
CA GLY A 549 77.30 26.03 23.71
C GLY A 549 77.48 26.76 25.05
N THR A 550 78.71 26.93 25.54
CA THR A 550 78.98 27.53 26.86
C THR A 550 79.26 29.04 26.83
N ARG A 551 79.47 29.59 25.64
CA ARG A 551 79.77 31.01 25.42
C ARG A 551 79.04 31.53 24.21
N LEU A 552 78.63 32.79 24.26
CA LEU A 552 78.18 33.53 23.09
C LEU A 552 78.82 34.90 23.07
N THR A 553 79.04 35.45 21.87
CA THR A 553 79.52 36.81 21.66
C THR A 553 78.59 37.57 20.73
N PHE A 554 78.33 38.84 21.06
CA PHE A 554 77.53 39.74 20.24
C PHE A 554 78.07 41.17 20.33
N VAL A 555 77.59 42.05 19.46
CA VAL A 555 77.99 43.47 19.47
C VAL A 555 76.87 44.31 20.07
N THR A 556 77.21 45.18 21.03
CA THR A 556 76.22 46.04 21.71
C THR A 556 75.64 47.09 20.75
N PRO A 557 74.32 47.34 20.77
CA PRO A 557 73.72 48.48 20.09
C PRO A 557 74.00 49.78 20.85
N ALA A 558 73.77 50.93 20.22
CA ALA A 558 73.80 52.23 20.89
C ALA A 558 72.67 52.33 21.94
N CYS A 559 72.98 52.88 23.11
CA CYS A 559 72.04 53.02 24.23
C CYS A 559 72.40 54.21 25.12
N VAL A 560 71.45 54.70 25.91
CA VAL A 560 71.68 55.77 26.90
C VAL A 560 72.59 55.28 28.04
N ALA A 561 73.34 56.19 28.65
CA ALA A 561 74.18 55.86 29.79
C ALA A 561 73.32 55.37 30.98
N GLY A 562 73.76 54.31 31.65
CA GLY A 562 73.04 53.73 32.79
C GLY A 562 73.07 52.21 32.82
N ALA A 563 72.47 51.64 33.87
CA ALA A 563 72.30 50.20 34.02
C ALA A 563 71.21 49.67 33.08
N THR A 564 71.49 48.54 32.45
CA THR A 564 70.55 47.75 31.66
C THR A 564 70.76 46.27 31.96
N THR A 565 69.97 45.41 31.34
CA THR A 565 70.10 43.97 31.46
C THR A 565 70.27 43.29 30.11
N ILE A 566 70.98 42.17 30.13
CA ILE A 566 71.14 41.23 29.03
C ILE A 566 70.29 40.01 29.33
N VAL A 567 69.39 39.66 28.42
CA VAL A 567 68.59 38.43 28.48
C VAL A 567 68.91 37.61 27.24
N VAL A 568 69.28 36.34 27.44
CA VAL A 568 69.55 35.40 26.35
C VAL A 568 68.30 34.57 26.12
N THR A 569 67.87 34.41 24.88
CA THR A 569 66.68 33.62 24.56
C THR A 569 67.03 32.50 23.58
N THR A 570 66.61 31.28 23.91
CA THR A 570 66.67 30.10 23.05
C THR A 570 65.27 29.49 22.89
N ALA A 571 65.14 28.41 22.13
CA ALA A 571 63.89 27.64 22.07
C ALA A 571 63.48 27.03 23.43
N GLY A 572 64.41 26.90 24.38
CA GLY A 572 64.12 26.47 25.75
C GLY A 572 63.61 27.57 26.68
N GLY A 573 63.57 28.83 26.22
CA GLY A 573 63.08 29.96 26.99
C GLY A 573 64.11 31.08 27.13
N ALA A 574 63.84 32.01 28.05
CA ALA A 574 64.71 33.14 28.34
C ALA A 574 65.56 32.87 29.60
N SER A 575 66.80 33.32 29.59
CA SER A 575 67.66 33.29 30.76
C SER A 575 67.21 34.30 31.82
N ASP A 576 67.75 34.14 33.02
CA ASP A 576 67.80 35.24 33.98
C ASP A 576 68.53 36.46 33.39
N ALA A 577 68.15 37.64 33.87
CA ALA A 577 68.68 38.92 33.41
C ALA A 577 70.07 39.19 34.00
N LEU A 578 71.09 39.33 33.16
CA LEU A 578 72.45 39.72 33.56
C LEU A 578 72.61 41.24 33.57
N PRO A 579 73.27 41.86 34.57
CA PRO A 579 73.49 43.30 34.60
C PRO A 579 74.56 43.73 33.57
N PHE A 580 74.33 44.87 32.91
CA PHE A 580 75.30 45.53 32.02
C PHE A 580 75.20 47.05 32.17
N THR A 581 76.31 47.78 32.05
CA THR A 581 76.30 49.25 32.21
C THR A 581 76.84 49.97 30.97
N TYR A 582 76.02 50.86 30.39
CA TYR A 582 76.46 51.78 29.36
C TYR A 582 77.13 53.00 29.98
N VAL A 583 78.39 53.26 29.61
CA VAL A 583 79.24 54.33 30.13
C VAL A 583 79.45 55.37 29.03
N ALA A 584 79.13 56.63 29.34
CA ALA A 584 79.41 57.74 28.44
C ALA A 584 80.93 57.99 28.36
N PRO A 585 81.46 58.42 27.21
CA PRO A 585 82.88 58.77 27.10
C PRO A 585 83.24 59.84 28.15
N ALA A 586 84.41 59.68 28.77
CA ALA A 586 84.90 60.63 29.77
C ALA A 586 84.98 62.04 29.15
N ALA A 587 84.30 63.01 29.76
CA ALA A 587 84.39 64.40 29.34
C ALA A 587 85.83 64.87 29.49
N ILE A 588 86.45 65.33 28.40
CA ILE A 588 87.78 65.92 28.42
C ILE A 588 87.65 67.27 29.12
N VAL A 589 88.10 67.36 30.38
CA VAL A 589 88.29 68.64 31.07
C VAL A 589 89.66 69.19 30.66
N PRO A 590 89.78 70.33 29.96
CA PRO A 590 91.08 70.87 29.59
C PRO A 590 91.76 71.48 30.82
N ALA A 591 92.92 70.94 31.21
CA ALA A 591 93.81 71.53 32.22
C ALA A 591 94.90 72.38 31.54
N GLY A 592 95.02 73.66 31.93
CA GLY A 592 95.96 74.64 31.35
C GLY A 592 97.35 74.69 32.00
N GLY A 593 98.27 75.47 31.39
CA GLY A 593 99.49 75.96 32.07
C GLY A 593 100.74 76.26 31.22
N ASP A 594 100.85 77.52 30.76
CA ASP A 594 101.99 78.47 30.73
C ASP A 594 103.31 78.35 29.89
N ARG A 595 103.48 79.38 29.04
CA ARG A 595 104.65 80.22 28.60
C ARG A 595 106.04 79.67 28.24
N VAL A 596 106.49 80.05 27.02
CA VAL A 596 107.75 80.80 26.72
C VAL A 596 107.56 81.73 25.48
N VAL A 597 108.09 82.96 25.53
CA VAL A 597 108.09 84.09 24.55
C VAL A 597 109.50 84.14 23.88
N PRO A 598 109.75 84.49 22.58
CA PRO A 598 109.49 85.83 22.00
C PRO A 598 109.16 85.97 20.49
N ARG A 599 108.17 86.86 20.21
CA ARG A 599 108.23 88.18 19.49
C ARG A 599 108.98 88.32 18.12
N PRO A 600 108.62 89.31 17.27
CA PRO A 600 107.39 89.48 16.45
C PRO A 600 107.67 89.99 15.00
N VAL A 601 106.74 89.87 14.02
CA VAL A 601 106.53 90.95 13.00
C VAL A 601 105.11 90.87 12.40
N GLY A 602 104.37 91.99 12.44
CA GLY A 602 103.68 92.50 11.25
C GLY A 602 102.15 92.43 11.13
N GLY A 603 101.47 93.48 11.61
CA GLY A 603 100.37 94.22 10.94
C GLY A 603 99.04 93.51 10.63
N THR A 604 97.90 93.73 11.31
CA THR A 604 97.03 94.92 11.54
C THR A 604 95.76 94.98 10.65
N ARG A 605 94.63 95.24 11.35
CA ARG A 605 93.29 95.76 10.94
C ARG A 605 92.28 94.68 10.49
N ALA A 606 91.00 94.69 10.87
CA ALA A 606 90.10 95.63 11.57
C ALA A 606 88.95 94.80 12.22
N SER A 607 88.55 95.04 13.47
CA SER A 607 87.50 95.95 13.98
C SER A 607 86.04 95.59 13.66
N GLY A 608 85.21 95.61 14.71
CA GLY A 608 83.79 96.00 14.67
C GLY A 608 82.83 94.85 14.93
N LEU A 609 82.29 94.70 16.14
CA LEU A 609 81.16 95.44 16.75
C LEU A 609 79.80 94.75 16.50
N ALA A 610 79.19 94.44 17.65
CA ALA A 610 77.80 94.11 17.93
C ALA A 610 76.74 94.60 16.94
N TYR A 611 75.67 93.82 16.75
CA TYR A 611 74.32 94.24 17.14
C TYR A 611 73.32 93.07 17.04
N THR A 612 72.25 93.23 17.80
CA THR A 612 71.10 92.37 18.11
C THR A 612 70.10 92.19 16.97
N GLY A 613 69.31 91.10 17.03
CA GLY A 613 67.87 91.19 16.79
C GLY A 613 67.26 90.33 15.67
N SER A 614 66.17 89.68 16.07
CA SER A 614 64.98 89.22 15.32
C SER A 614 65.05 88.01 14.38
N ASP A 615 64.38 86.97 14.85
CA ASP A 615 63.27 86.23 14.21
C ASP A 615 63.46 85.63 12.81
N GLY A 616 63.48 84.30 12.81
CA GLY A 616 63.28 83.44 11.65
C GLY A 616 62.90 82.04 12.14
N THR A 617 61.61 81.87 12.39
CA THR A 617 60.88 80.65 12.75
C THR A 617 61.33 79.43 11.94
N GLY A 618 61.67 78.32 12.62
CA GLY A 618 62.12 77.08 11.98
C GLY A 618 61.98 75.86 12.89
N GLY A 619 60.78 75.29 12.87
CA GLY A 619 60.36 73.91 13.21
C GLY A 619 61.24 73.01 14.08
N VAL A 620 60.71 72.66 15.25
CA VAL A 620 60.90 71.34 15.87
C VAL A 620 59.56 70.92 16.46
N LEU A 621 59.07 69.73 16.10
CA LEU A 621 58.25 68.88 16.98
C LEU A 621 58.26 67.45 16.45
N LEU A 622 58.68 66.54 17.34
CA LEU A 622 58.66 65.09 17.20
C LEU A 622 57.23 64.56 17.10
N GLY A 623 57.07 63.39 16.47
CA GLY A 623 55.88 62.56 16.65
C GLY A 623 55.67 61.54 15.52
N SER A 624 56.44 60.45 15.52
CA SER A 624 56.24 59.32 14.62
C SER A 624 55.53 58.18 15.34
N ALA A 625 54.20 58.11 15.21
CA ALA A 625 53.42 56.90 15.46
C ALA A 625 52.06 57.04 14.77
N LEU A 626 51.81 56.26 13.71
CA LEU A 626 50.44 55.92 13.31
C LEU A 626 50.37 54.62 12.50
N MET A 627 49.73 53.63 13.14
CA MET A 627 48.80 52.62 12.62
C MET A 627 48.65 52.46 11.10
N LEU A 628 48.79 51.21 10.63
CA LEU A 628 47.87 50.69 9.61
C LEU A 628 47.52 49.22 9.86
N THR A 629 46.22 49.00 10.05
CA THR A 629 45.52 47.75 10.34
C THR A 629 44.83 47.19 9.10
N LEU A 630 44.71 45.85 9.10
CA LEU A 630 43.71 44.98 8.46
C LEU A 630 43.27 45.23 7.00
N GLY A 631 43.75 44.34 6.11
CA GLY A 631 43.06 43.96 4.88
C GLY A 631 42.34 42.63 5.05
N THR A 632 41.02 42.66 5.24
CA THR A 632 40.14 41.49 5.08
C THR A 632 39.39 41.60 3.76
N ALA A 633 39.67 40.68 2.83
CA ALA A 633 38.89 40.49 1.62
C ALA A 633 37.71 39.54 1.91
N LEU A 634 36.48 40.08 1.81
CA LEU A 634 35.24 39.33 1.84
C LEU A 634 34.83 39.05 0.39
N LEU A 635 34.98 37.80 -0.08
CA LEU A 635 34.36 37.34 -1.33
C LEU A 635 32.92 36.91 -1.03
N VAL A 636 31.95 37.70 -1.48
CA VAL A 636 30.53 37.34 -1.48
C VAL A 636 30.28 36.33 -2.60
N GLY A 637 29.84 35.14 -2.20
CA GLY A 637 29.41 34.07 -3.08
C GLY A 637 28.15 34.43 -3.88
N ALA A 638 28.19 34.08 -5.16
CA ALA A 638 27.07 34.08 -6.06
C ALA A 638 26.04 33.02 -5.64
N ARG A 639 24.83 33.44 -5.25
CA ARG A 639 23.63 32.57 -5.30
C ARG A 639 22.88 32.85 -6.59
N ARG A 640 22.97 31.94 -7.56
CA ARG A 640 22.01 31.84 -8.66
C ARG A 640 20.68 31.37 -8.10
N ARG A 641 19.63 32.18 -8.29
CA ARG A 641 18.23 31.75 -8.17
C ARG A 641 17.90 30.86 -9.37
N ALA A 642 17.37 29.68 -9.09
CA ALA A 642 16.74 28.82 -10.08
C ALA A 642 15.42 29.45 -10.53
N ALA A 643 15.24 29.48 -11.85
CA ALA A 643 13.99 29.77 -12.51
C ALA A 643 13.02 28.60 -12.33
N ARG A 644 11.74 28.92 -12.14
CA ARG A 644 10.61 28.00 -12.21
C ARG A 644 9.56 28.71 -13.06
N ASP A 645 9.44 28.33 -14.34
CA ASP A 645 8.14 28.24 -15.03
C ASP A 645 8.25 27.60 -16.42
N GLY A 646 7.26 26.76 -16.75
CA GLY A 646 6.82 26.46 -18.12
C GLY A 646 7.30 25.15 -18.77
N GLY A 647 6.41 24.14 -18.80
CA GLY A 647 6.54 22.97 -19.68
C GLY A 647 5.37 22.00 -19.53
N ALA A 648 4.46 22.03 -20.50
CA ALA A 648 3.28 21.19 -20.67
C ALA A 648 3.61 19.77 -21.16
N GLU A 649 2.94 18.76 -20.61
CA GLU A 649 2.10 17.73 -21.27
C GLU A 649 1.53 16.77 -20.22
#